data_AF-A0AAX7TX67-F1
#
_entry.id   AF-A0AAX7TX67-F1
#
_cell.length_a   1.000
_cell.length_b   1.000
_cell.length_c   1.000
_cell.angle_alpha   90.00
_cell.angle_beta   90.00
_cell.angle_gamma   90.00
#
_symmetry.space_group_name_H-M   'P 1'
#
loop_
_entity.id
_entity.type
_entity.pdbx_description
1 polymer ?
#
loop_
_entity_poly.entity_id
_entity_poly.type
_entity_poly.pdbx_seq_one_letter_code
_entity_poly.pdbx_strand_id
1 'polypeptide(L)'
;HFYAAKRNYQLESVMTTYEKLDGFKYKHPLSSDCFFSQLVANAVLFACVNAVGVFHLYRTEKDLRISNQKREEFSAIRSQKEIKKYQQEQLLLSVLPRYIAVELKTEVISRLSNPKSDDENKSTSNNFHSLYVRQHRDVSILYADIVGFTKLASTCTPEELVAVLNKLFGRFDEIAKRNGCLRIKILGDCYYCVSGLPDPIPTHAKNCVKMGLDMCTAISNLREATGVQINMRVGVHTGNVLCGVIGLQKWQYDVWSDDVTLANHMESGGLPGRVHITEETLQHLDGVYEVEDGDGGSRDHLLKGRKTYLVIDPKKPHRPPRRHGLVGVCPSMRHGSGIYIKQISLHGSTNNNMHGIFHRPGVLKDPQIMSGIWLSIFYIVCIILARQDELSCRVDFLLERCFKTERDEMETMENVNKLLLQNVLPLHVASFFVGKNINNQDLYSQSYDCVCVMFASVPQFKEFYNETSENKDGLECLRFLNEIISDFDELLSKPKFSSVEKIKTIGSTYMAAAGLTQLKCDMSYSHVRSMVEFAIALMAKLENINTHSFNSFKLRIGINHGPVIAGVIGAHKPQYDIWGNSVNVASRMDSTGVLDKIQVTEETSQMVQTVGYGVTLRGKVNVKGKGELTTYFVNTDHTTGWSYVLTAGAREI
;
A
#
# COMPACT_ATOMS: atom_id res chain seq x y z
N HIS A 1 -41.85 -20.09 -1.95
CA HIS A 1 -43.29 -20.35 -1.70
C HIS A 1 -44.23 -20.09 -2.90
N PHE A 2 -44.03 -19.07 -3.76
CA PHE A 2 -45.02 -18.73 -4.81
C PHE A 2 -45.26 -19.80 -5.90
N TYR A 3 -44.35 -20.76 -6.10
CA TYR A 3 -44.52 -21.84 -7.09
C TYR A 3 -45.33 -23.06 -6.60
N ALA A 4 -45.59 -23.20 -5.30
CA ALA A 4 -46.35 -24.35 -4.77
C ALA A 4 -47.85 -24.24 -5.06
N ALA A 5 -48.42 -23.02 -5.01
CA ALA A 5 -49.86 -22.79 -5.13
C ALA A 5 -50.44 -23.11 -6.52
N LYS A 6 -49.61 -23.11 -7.57
CA LYS A 6 -50.09 -23.28 -8.96
C LYS A 6 -50.30 -24.75 -9.36
N ARG A 7 -49.78 -25.72 -8.59
CA ARG A 7 -49.91 -27.16 -8.91
C ARG A 7 -51.32 -27.73 -8.68
N ASN A 8 -51.99 -27.31 -7.61
CA ASN A 8 -53.30 -27.88 -7.26
C ASN A 8 -54.40 -27.46 -8.24
N TYR A 9 -54.37 -26.21 -8.70
CA TYR A 9 -55.39 -25.65 -9.59
C TYR A 9 -55.46 -26.29 -10.99
N GLN A 10 -54.43 -27.02 -11.42
CA GLN A 10 -54.47 -27.76 -12.69
C GLN A 10 -55.00 -29.19 -12.57
N LEU A 11 -55.01 -29.79 -11.36
CA LEU A 11 -55.45 -31.18 -11.17
C LEU A 11 -56.98 -31.30 -11.12
N GLU A 12 -57.68 -30.37 -10.44
CA GLU A 12 -59.16 -30.36 -10.40
C GLU A 12 -59.79 -30.10 -11.78
N SER A 13 -59.12 -29.28 -12.62
CA SER A 13 -59.56 -28.96 -13.99
C SER A 13 -59.49 -30.15 -14.96
N VAL A 14 -58.64 -31.15 -14.70
CA VAL A 14 -58.53 -32.34 -15.55
C VAL A 14 -59.61 -33.37 -15.19
N MET A 15 -59.87 -33.56 -13.90
CA MET A 15 -60.88 -34.52 -13.40
C MET A 15 -62.29 -34.17 -13.87
N THR A 16 -62.70 -32.89 -13.78
CA THR A 16 -64.04 -32.42 -14.21
C THR A 16 -64.28 -32.44 -15.73
N THR A 17 -63.26 -32.76 -16.53
CA THR A 17 -63.40 -32.91 -17.99
C THR A 17 -63.77 -34.34 -18.39
N TYR A 18 -63.40 -35.36 -17.60
CA TYR A 18 -63.67 -36.77 -17.93
C TYR A 18 -65.14 -37.17 -17.75
N GLU A 19 -65.81 -36.69 -16.70
CA GLU A 19 -67.23 -37.01 -16.39
C GLU A 19 -68.25 -36.51 -17.45
N LYS A 20 -67.81 -35.77 -18.48
CA LYS A 20 -68.67 -35.26 -19.56
C LYS A 20 -68.47 -35.95 -20.91
N LEU A 21 -67.62 -36.99 -20.98
CA LEU A 21 -67.33 -37.71 -22.25
C LEU A 21 -68.16 -38.98 -22.47
N ASP A 22 -68.80 -39.55 -21.44
CA ASP A 22 -69.74 -40.69 -21.58
C ASP A 22 -71.03 -40.33 -22.36
N GLY A 23 -71.20 -39.06 -22.75
CA GLY A 23 -72.39 -38.55 -23.46
C GLY A 23 -72.49 -38.87 -24.96
N PHE A 24 -71.54 -39.59 -25.57
CA PHE A 24 -71.55 -39.87 -27.02
C PHE A 24 -71.45 -41.36 -27.37
N LYS A 25 -72.61 -41.98 -27.62
CA LYS A 25 -72.73 -43.34 -28.17
C LYS A 25 -72.09 -43.45 -29.56
N TYR A 26 -70.86 -43.95 -29.64
CA TYR A 26 -70.33 -44.47 -30.90
C TYR A 26 -71.06 -45.77 -31.28
N LYS A 27 -71.62 -45.79 -32.49
CA LYS A 27 -72.49 -46.84 -32.98
C LYS A 27 -71.77 -47.64 -34.07
N HIS A 28 -70.99 -48.65 -33.68
CA HIS A 28 -70.67 -49.90 -34.41
C HIS A 28 -69.69 -50.73 -33.55
N PRO A 29 -69.74 -52.08 -33.57
CA PRO A 29 -68.94 -52.91 -32.67
C PRO A 29 -67.51 -53.10 -33.18
N LEU A 30 -66.52 -52.62 -32.42
CA LEU A 30 -65.16 -53.17 -32.47
C LEU A 30 -65.05 -54.34 -31.49
N SER A 31 -64.21 -55.32 -31.81
CA SER A 31 -63.94 -56.47 -30.94
C SER A 31 -63.26 -56.03 -29.63
N SER A 32 -63.57 -56.74 -28.54
CA SER A 32 -63.03 -56.49 -27.20
C SER A 32 -61.50 -56.42 -27.19
N ASP A 33 -60.86 -57.27 -27.98
CA ASP A 33 -59.40 -57.38 -28.08
C ASP A 33 -58.76 -56.12 -28.69
N CYS A 34 -59.46 -55.48 -29.64
CA CYS A 34 -59.02 -54.23 -30.26
C CYS A 34 -59.11 -53.06 -29.27
N PHE A 35 -60.19 -52.99 -28.47
CA PHE A 35 -60.32 -52.00 -27.41
C PHE A 35 -59.25 -52.18 -26.32
N PHE A 36 -58.98 -53.41 -25.90
CA PHE A 36 -57.91 -53.72 -24.94
C PHE A 36 -56.52 -53.36 -25.49
N SER A 37 -56.23 -53.70 -26.74
CA SER A 37 -54.97 -53.33 -27.41
C SER A 37 -54.77 -51.81 -27.48
N GLN A 38 -55.82 -51.06 -27.85
CA GLN A 38 -55.78 -49.58 -27.89
C GLN A 38 -55.59 -48.98 -26.49
N LEU A 39 -56.20 -49.55 -25.46
CA LEU A 39 -56.04 -49.11 -24.07
C LEU A 39 -54.59 -49.31 -23.59
N VAL A 40 -53.99 -50.47 -23.88
CA VAL A 40 -52.58 -50.77 -23.58
C VAL A 40 -51.64 -49.83 -24.32
N ALA A 41 -51.87 -49.58 -25.62
CA ALA A 41 -51.07 -48.65 -26.41
C ALA A 41 -51.13 -47.21 -25.84
N ASN A 42 -52.31 -46.74 -25.47
CA ASN A 42 -52.51 -45.44 -24.83
C ASN A 42 -51.79 -45.35 -23.46
N ALA A 43 -51.85 -46.41 -22.66
CA ALA A 43 -51.17 -46.47 -21.36
C ALA A 43 -49.64 -46.43 -21.50
N VAL A 44 -49.07 -47.17 -22.48
CA VAL A 44 -47.63 -47.13 -22.80
C VAL A 44 -47.21 -45.73 -23.26
N LEU A 45 -47.96 -45.10 -24.17
CA LEU A 45 -47.69 -43.72 -24.60
C LEU A 45 -47.70 -42.73 -23.43
N PHE A 46 -48.70 -42.83 -22.54
CA PHE A 46 -48.78 -41.97 -21.36
C PHE A 46 -47.60 -42.19 -20.40
N ALA A 47 -47.19 -43.44 -20.16
CA ALA A 47 -46.02 -43.77 -19.36
C ALA A 47 -44.72 -43.19 -19.97
N CYS A 48 -44.52 -43.33 -21.28
CA CYS A 48 -43.36 -42.77 -21.98
C CYS A 48 -43.30 -41.24 -21.90
N VAL A 49 -44.41 -40.54 -22.11
CA VAL A 49 -44.46 -39.07 -22.02
C VAL A 49 -44.17 -38.60 -20.59
N ASN A 50 -44.71 -39.28 -19.58
CA ASN A 50 -44.40 -38.95 -18.17
C ASN A 50 -42.93 -39.23 -17.83
N ALA A 51 -42.33 -40.32 -18.32
CA ALA A 51 -40.91 -40.61 -18.11
C ALA A 51 -39.99 -39.55 -18.73
N VAL A 52 -40.29 -39.09 -19.95
CA VAL A 52 -39.55 -38.00 -20.62
C VAL A 52 -39.73 -36.67 -19.86
N GLY A 53 -40.94 -36.36 -19.40
CA GLY A 53 -41.22 -35.16 -18.60
C GLY A 53 -40.50 -35.16 -17.25
N VAL A 54 -40.44 -36.30 -16.56
CA VAL A 54 -39.67 -36.48 -15.32
C VAL A 54 -38.18 -36.34 -15.57
N PHE A 55 -37.66 -36.90 -16.67
CA PHE A 55 -36.24 -36.78 -17.04
C PHE A 55 -35.85 -35.32 -17.35
N HIS A 56 -36.66 -34.59 -18.12
CA HIS A 56 -36.40 -33.18 -18.45
C HIS A 56 -36.50 -32.29 -17.20
N LEU A 57 -37.50 -32.50 -16.34
CA LEU A 57 -37.63 -31.79 -15.06
C LEU A 57 -36.44 -32.06 -14.13
N TYR A 58 -36.05 -33.34 -13.96
CA TYR A 58 -34.91 -33.72 -13.14
C TYR A 58 -33.61 -33.09 -13.65
N ARG A 59 -33.39 -33.10 -14.97
CA ARG A 59 -32.21 -32.49 -15.59
C ARG A 59 -32.19 -30.98 -15.37
N THR A 60 -33.29 -30.29 -15.72
CA THR A 60 -33.42 -28.83 -15.56
C THR A 60 -33.21 -28.40 -14.11
N GLU A 61 -33.79 -29.12 -13.15
CA GLU A 61 -33.63 -28.80 -11.73
C GLU A 61 -32.21 -29.10 -11.23
N LYS A 62 -31.58 -30.19 -11.68
CA LYS A 62 -30.18 -30.50 -11.35
C LYS A 62 -29.21 -29.46 -11.89
N ASP A 63 -29.34 -29.10 -13.16
CA ASP A 63 -28.44 -28.18 -13.84
C ASP A 63 -28.60 -26.76 -13.25
N LEU A 64 -29.84 -26.34 -12.93
CA LEU A 64 -30.12 -25.09 -12.19
C LEU A 64 -29.53 -25.07 -10.77
N ARG A 65 -29.60 -26.19 -10.02
CA ARG A 65 -28.97 -26.30 -8.69
C ARG A 65 -27.46 -26.15 -8.78
N ILE A 66 -26.81 -26.79 -9.76
CA ILE A 66 -25.36 -26.71 -9.98
C ILE A 66 -24.96 -25.27 -10.36
N SER A 67 -25.70 -24.62 -11.28
CA SER A 67 -25.45 -23.22 -11.67
C SER A 67 -25.59 -22.28 -10.47
N ASN A 68 -26.65 -22.40 -9.67
CA ASN A 68 -26.82 -21.57 -8.47
C ASN A 68 -25.74 -21.82 -7.41
N GLN A 69 -25.36 -23.08 -7.15
CA GLN A 69 -24.27 -23.40 -6.21
C GLN A 69 -22.94 -22.78 -6.65
N LYS A 70 -22.58 -22.88 -7.95
CA LYS A 70 -21.41 -22.20 -8.52
C LYS A 70 -21.46 -20.69 -8.31
N ARG A 71 -22.62 -20.07 -8.51
CA ARG A 71 -22.83 -18.62 -8.35
C ARG A 71 -22.69 -18.18 -6.89
N GLU A 72 -23.18 -18.98 -5.95
CA GLU A 72 -23.03 -18.74 -4.51
C GLU A 72 -21.56 -18.89 -4.05
N GLU A 73 -20.88 -19.96 -4.48
CA GLU A 73 -19.46 -20.20 -4.21
C GLU A 73 -18.58 -19.08 -4.79
N PHE A 74 -18.79 -18.71 -6.06
CA PHE A 74 -18.08 -17.62 -6.72
C PHE A 74 -18.32 -16.28 -6.01
N SER A 75 -19.56 -15.97 -5.62
CA SER A 75 -19.91 -14.76 -4.87
C SER A 75 -19.20 -14.69 -3.50
N ALA A 76 -19.13 -15.82 -2.78
CA ALA A 76 -18.42 -15.90 -1.50
C ALA A 76 -16.89 -15.71 -1.67
N ILE A 77 -16.28 -16.37 -2.66
CA ILE A 77 -14.86 -16.22 -2.99
C ILE A 77 -14.55 -14.77 -3.42
N ARG A 78 -15.40 -14.19 -4.27
CA ARG A 78 -15.29 -12.82 -4.74
C ARG A 78 -15.31 -11.83 -3.59
N SER A 79 -16.28 -11.92 -2.68
CA SER A 79 -16.38 -11.06 -1.49
C SER A 79 -15.11 -11.12 -0.62
N GLN A 80 -14.58 -12.33 -0.37
CA GLN A 80 -13.32 -12.50 0.37
C GLN A 80 -12.10 -11.91 -0.37
N LYS A 81 -12.02 -12.07 -1.70
CA LYS A 81 -10.95 -11.46 -2.52
C LYS A 81 -11.08 -9.93 -2.60
N GLU A 82 -12.27 -9.38 -2.68
CA GLU A 82 -12.51 -7.92 -2.67
C GLU A 82 -12.08 -7.30 -1.33
N ILE A 83 -12.37 -7.95 -0.20
CA ILE A 83 -11.88 -7.51 1.12
C ILE A 83 -10.34 -7.54 1.20
N LYS A 84 -9.71 -8.62 0.75
CA LYS A 84 -8.23 -8.73 0.70
C LYS A 84 -7.61 -7.67 -0.21
N LYS A 85 -8.17 -7.45 -1.40
CA LYS A 85 -7.75 -6.40 -2.34
C LYS A 85 -7.85 -5.02 -1.68
N TYR A 86 -8.96 -4.72 -1.01
CA TYR A 86 -9.14 -3.45 -0.30
C TYR A 86 -8.10 -3.27 0.82
N GLN A 87 -7.81 -4.31 1.61
CA GLN A 87 -6.75 -4.26 2.63
C GLN A 87 -5.36 -3.99 2.02
N GLN A 88 -5.02 -4.64 0.91
CA GLN A 88 -3.76 -4.39 0.19
C GLN A 88 -3.68 -2.97 -0.39
N GLU A 89 -4.76 -2.49 -1.02
CA GLU A 89 -4.81 -1.14 -1.61
C GLU A 89 -4.75 -0.05 -0.55
N GLN A 90 -5.40 -0.23 0.61
CA GLN A 90 -5.27 0.69 1.75
C GLN A 90 -3.84 0.70 2.32
N LEU A 91 -3.18 -0.47 2.42
CA LEU A 91 -1.79 -0.55 2.87
C LEU A 91 -0.83 0.17 1.90
N LEU A 92 -1.02 0.02 0.59
CA LEU A 92 -0.26 0.76 -0.42
C LEU A 92 -0.48 2.29 -0.32
N LEU A 93 -1.74 2.71 -0.23
CA LEU A 93 -2.14 4.12 -0.10
C LEU A 93 -1.72 4.76 1.24
N SER A 94 -1.41 3.95 2.25
CA SER A 94 -0.85 4.43 3.52
C SER A 94 0.60 4.90 3.39
N VAL A 95 1.34 4.38 2.39
CA VAL A 95 2.76 4.66 2.17
C VAL A 95 2.99 5.66 1.04
N LEU A 96 2.25 5.51 -0.07
CA LEU A 96 2.39 6.34 -1.27
C LEU A 96 1.09 7.13 -1.54
N PRO A 97 1.17 8.43 -1.89
CA PRO A 97 0.00 9.21 -2.31
C PRO A 97 -0.76 8.55 -3.47
N ARG A 98 -2.09 8.69 -3.48
CA ARG A 98 -2.99 8.03 -4.42
C ARG A 98 -2.61 8.21 -5.88
N TYR A 99 -2.11 9.39 -6.28
CA TYR A 99 -1.71 9.64 -7.66
C TYR A 99 -0.52 8.75 -8.08
N ILE A 100 0.55 8.70 -7.28
CA ILE A 100 1.73 7.84 -7.52
C ILE A 100 1.34 6.36 -7.49
N ALA A 101 0.51 5.96 -6.52
CA ALA A 101 0.04 4.58 -6.40
C ALA A 101 -0.77 4.11 -7.61
N VAL A 102 -1.49 5.00 -8.30
CA VAL A 102 -2.17 4.71 -9.58
C VAL A 102 -1.18 4.69 -10.74
N GLU A 103 -0.27 5.66 -10.82
CA GLU A 103 0.74 5.78 -11.88
C GLU A 103 1.64 4.54 -11.93
N LEU A 104 2.23 4.14 -10.79
CA LEU A 104 3.05 2.92 -10.65
C LEU A 104 2.27 1.64 -10.96
N LYS A 105 0.97 1.60 -10.61
CA LYS A 105 0.14 0.41 -10.83
C LYS A 105 -0.17 0.21 -12.31
N THR A 106 -0.42 1.29 -13.05
CA THR A 106 -0.56 1.24 -14.51
C THR A 106 0.76 0.87 -15.20
N GLU A 107 1.89 1.43 -14.76
CA GLU A 107 3.24 1.07 -15.23
C GLU A 107 3.50 -0.46 -15.11
N VAL A 108 3.30 -1.01 -13.91
CA VAL A 108 3.54 -2.43 -13.62
C VAL A 108 2.59 -3.34 -14.41
N ILE A 109 1.31 -2.96 -14.55
CA ILE A 109 0.35 -3.71 -15.38
C ILE A 109 0.78 -3.70 -16.86
N SER A 110 1.24 -2.55 -17.37
CA SER A 110 1.71 -2.43 -18.76
C SER A 110 2.91 -3.35 -19.03
N ARG A 111 3.93 -3.33 -18.16
CA ARG A 111 5.10 -4.22 -18.25
C ARG A 111 4.72 -5.70 -18.20
N LEU A 112 3.85 -6.10 -17.27
CA LEU A 112 3.37 -7.49 -17.17
C LEU A 112 2.53 -7.94 -18.39
N SER A 113 1.87 -7.01 -19.09
CA SER A 113 1.05 -7.33 -20.26
C SER A 113 1.86 -7.54 -21.55
N ASN A 114 3.06 -6.94 -21.64
CA ASN A 114 3.93 -6.98 -22.83
C ASN A 114 5.32 -7.59 -22.54
N PRO A 115 5.43 -8.85 -22.07
CA PRO A 115 6.71 -9.49 -21.71
C PRO A 115 7.62 -9.85 -22.91
N LYS A 116 7.47 -9.17 -24.05
CA LYS A 116 8.23 -9.39 -25.29
C LYS A 116 8.89 -8.13 -25.83
N SER A 117 8.71 -6.96 -25.19
CA SER A 117 9.35 -5.72 -25.62
C SER A 117 10.78 -5.54 -25.11
N ASP A 118 11.20 -6.28 -24.09
CA ASP A 118 12.35 -5.88 -23.26
C ASP A 118 13.72 -6.04 -23.96
N ASP A 119 13.81 -6.89 -25.00
CA ASP A 119 15.02 -7.02 -25.84
C ASP A 119 15.05 -6.01 -27.00
N GLU A 120 13.91 -5.67 -27.62
CA GLU A 120 13.88 -4.74 -28.77
C GLU A 120 13.71 -3.26 -28.35
N ASN A 121 12.80 -2.94 -27.42
CA ASN A 121 12.54 -1.56 -27.00
C ASN A 121 13.67 -0.92 -26.19
N LYS A 122 14.64 -1.71 -25.70
CA LYS A 122 15.86 -1.20 -25.05
C LYS A 122 16.72 -0.33 -25.97
N SER A 123 16.39 -0.29 -27.27
CA SER A 123 16.95 0.60 -28.29
C SER A 123 16.16 1.91 -28.53
N THR A 124 14.88 1.97 -28.14
CA THR A 124 13.91 2.94 -28.70
C THR A 124 12.98 3.61 -27.67
N SER A 125 12.79 3.04 -26.47
CA SER A 125 12.18 3.78 -25.34
C SER A 125 13.26 4.47 -24.51
N ASN A 126 13.15 5.79 -24.32
CA ASN A 126 14.06 6.69 -23.58
C ASN A 126 15.01 6.01 -22.57
N ASN A 127 16.31 6.29 -22.68
CA ASN A 127 17.41 5.73 -21.87
C ASN A 127 17.41 6.14 -20.37
N PHE A 128 16.26 6.47 -19.78
CA PHE A 128 16.10 6.95 -18.41
C PHE A 128 14.94 6.24 -17.73
N HIS A 129 15.11 5.90 -16.46
CA HIS A 129 14.05 5.27 -15.67
C HIS A 129 12.89 6.25 -15.39
N SER A 130 11.66 5.72 -15.34
CA SER A 130 10.43 6.48 -15.07
C SER A 130 10.54 7.24 -13.72
N LEU A 131 10.45 8.57 -13.77
CA LEU A 131 10.64 9.47 -12.62
C LEU A 131 9.29 10.02 -12.12
N TYR A 132 8.90 9.66 -10.90
CA TYR A 132 7.60 10.01 -10.32
C TYR A 132 7.71 11.19 -9.34
N VAL A 133 8.04 12.38 -9.87
CA VAL A 133 8.26 13.61 -9.09
C VAL A 133 7.33 14.74 -9.56
N ARG A 134 6.82 15.55 -8.62
CA ARG A 134 6.02 16.76 -8.87
C ARG A 134 6.52 17.94 -8.04
N GLN A 135 6.41 19.15 -8.58
CA GLN A 135 6.74 20.38 -7.85
C GLN A 135 5.51 20.89 -7.09
N HIS A 136 5.70 21.27 -5.83
CA HIS A 136 4.70 21.92 -5.00
C HIS A 136 5.30 23.21 -4.43
N ARG A 137 4.49 24.28 -4.44
CA ARG A 137 4.84 25.60 -3.92
C ARG A 137 4.05 25.89 -2.65
N ASP A 138 4.55 26.83 -1.85
CA ASP A 138 3.93 27.26 -0.61
C ASP A 138 3.59 26.07 0.32
N VAL A 139 4.58 25.20 0.56
CA VAL A 139 4.47 24.11 1.55
C VAL A 139 5.20 24.50 2.84
N SER A 140 4.78 23.94 3.97
CA SER A 140 5.49 24.14 5.25
C SER A 140 6.09 22.83 5.73
N ILE A 141 7.37 22.89 6.08
CA ILE A 141 8.28 21.77 6.29
C ILE A 141 8.67 21.77 7.77
N LEU A 142 8.47 20.65 8.47
CA LEU A 142 8.73 20.52 9.91
C LEU A 142 9.66 19.34 10.19
N TYR A 143 10.80 19.64 10.83
CA TYR A 143 11.73 18.68 11.43
C TYR A 143 11.60 18.73 12.95
N ALA A 144 11.55 17.57 13.61
CA ALA A 144 11.43 17.49 15.06
C ALA A 144 12.30 16.35 15.65
N ASP A 145 13.37 16.72 16.35
CA ASP A 145 14.34 15.79 16.97
C ASP A 145 14.11 15.60 18.48
N ILE A 146 14.45 14.41 19.00
CA ILE A 146 14.26 14.03 20.41
C ILE A 146 15.57 14.22 21.17
N VAL A 147 15.70 15.40 21.78
CA VAL A 147 16.85 15.78 22.61
C VAL A 147 17.02 14.80 23.78
N GLY A 148 18.15 14.07 23.76
CA GLY A 148 18.52 13.08 24.76
C GLY A 148 18.27 11.62 24.35
N PHE A 149 17.64 11.36 23.19
CA PHE A 149 17.27 10.00 22.76
C PHE A 149 18.46 9.04 22.67
N THR A 150 19.62 9.47 22.14
CA THR A 150 20.81 8.60 22.04
C THR A 150 21.25 8.04 23.40
N LYS A 151 21.01 8.76 24.50
CA LYS A 151 21.28 8.27 25.86
C LYS A 151 20.24 7.24 26.30
N LEU A 152 18.96 7.50 26.06
CA LEU A 152 17.86 6.56 26.34
C LEU A 152 18.04 5.23 25.59
N ALA A 153 18.38 5.31 24.30
CA ALA A 153 18.66 4.17 23.43
C ALA A 153 19.92 3.37 23.84
N SER A 154 20.77 3.91 24.71
CA SER A 154 21.92 3.19 25.29
C SER A 154 21.61 2.51 26.63
N THR A 155 20.41 2.71 27.19
CA THR A 155 20.01 2.20 28.52
C THR A 155 18.78 1.29 28.52
N CYS A 156 17.96 1.28 27.46
CA CYS A 156 16.79 0.41 27.31
C CYS A 156 17.13 -0.88 26.57
N THR A 157 16.32 -1.94 26.74
CA THR A 157 16.39 -3.11 25.84
C THR A 157 15.88 -2.76 24.43
N PRO A 158 16.20 -3.58 23.41
CA PRO A 158 15.66 -3.39 22.06
C PRO A 158 14.13 -3.30 22.00
N GLU A 159 13.45 -4.15 22.74
CA GLU A 159 12.00 -4.30 22.76
C GLU A 159 11.34 -3.10 23.46
N GLU A 160 11.92 -2.67 24.59
CA GLU A 160 11.52 -1.43 25.29
C GLU A 160 11.70 -0.21 24.40
N LEU A 161 12.82 -0.12 23.67
CA LEU A 161 13.13 1.02 22.81
C LEU A 161 12.10 1.14 21.67
N VAL A 162 11.79 0.04 20.99
CA VAL A 162 10.77 0.04 19.92
C VAL A 162 9.37 0.31 20.48
N ALA A 163 9.04 -0.21 21.67
CA ALA A 163 7.75 0.07 22.33
C ALA A 163 7.59 1.56 22.70
N VAL A 164 8.65 2.19 23.25
CA VAL A 164 8.66 3.63 23.55
C VAL A 164 8.59 4.46 22.26
N LEU A 165 9.42 4.13 21.25
CA LEU A 165 9.42 4.82 19.97
C LEU A 165 8.05 4.76 19.29
N ASN A 166 7.43 3.58 19.16
CA ASN A 166 6.14 3.47 18.49
C ASN A 166 5.00 4.13 19.30
N LYS A 167 5.05 4.10 20.64
CA LYS A 167 4.08 4.85 21.47
C LYS A 167 4.21 6.36 21.30
N LEU A 168 5.43 6.87 21.14
CA LEU A 168 5.71 8.28 20.89
C LEU A 168 5.33 8.70 19.46
N PHE A 169 5.87 8.01 18.45
CA PHE A 169 5.63 8.30 17.05
C PHE A 169 4.18 8.00 16.61
N GLY A 170 3.50 7.03 17.23
CA GLY A 170 2.05 6.84 17.05
C GLY A 170 1.24 8.04 17.54
N ARG A 171 1.62 8.65 18.68
CA ARG A 171 1.02 9.89 19.17
C ARG A 171 1.35 11.08 18.26
N PHE A 172 2.51 11.10 17.62
CA PHE A 172 2.86 12.11 16.61
C PHE A 172 2.08 11.93 15.30
N ASP A 173 1.87 10.70 14.83
CA ASP A 173 1.01 10.40 13.68
C ASP A 173 -0.44 10.88 13.92
N GLU A 174 -0.96 10.75 15.14
CA GLU A 174 -2.25 11.36 15.50
C GLU A 174 -2.22 12.90 15.46
N ILE A 175 -1.17 13.54 15.97
CA ILE A 175 -1.03 15.01 16.00
C ILE A 175 -0.87 15.55 14.58
N ALA A 176 -0.09 14.87 13.72
CA ALA A 176 0.08 15.20 12.31
C ALA A 176 -1.26 15.14 11.57
N LYS A 177 -2.00 14.04 11.75
CA LYS A 177 -3.34 13.85 11.16
C LYS A 177 -4.35 14.88 11.65
N ARG A 178 -4.34 15.25 12.94
CA ARG A 178 -5.21 16.30 13.51
C ARG A 178 -4.88 17.72 13.01
N ASN A 179 -3.64 17.96 12.60
CA ASN A 179 -3.16 19.27 12.14
C ASN A 179 -2.91 19.32 10.61
N GLY A 180 -3.41 18.36 9.82
CA GLY A 180 -3.28 18.40 8.35
C GLY A 180 -1.83 18.36 7.85
N CYS A 181 -0.97 17.60 8.52
CA CYS A 181 0.44 17.44 8.18
C CYS A 181 0.71 15.98 7.78
N LEU A 182 1.41 15.77 6.66
CA LEU A 182 1.77 14.46 6.13
C LEU A 182 3.14 14.04 6.67
N ARG A 183 3.23 12.91 7.39
CA ARG A 183 4.53 12.29 7.69
C ARG A 183 5.19 11.86 6.38
N ILE A 184 6.34 12.45 6.09
CA ILE A 184 7.21 12.00 5.01
C ILE A 184 7.98 10.77 5.50
N LYS A 185 8.80 10.93 6.55
CA LYS A 185 9.80 9.94 6.96
C LYS A 185 10.09 9.96 8.46
N ILE A 186 10.71 8.90 8.96
CA ILE A 186 11.43 8.87 10.24
C ILE A 186 12.91 8.62 9.95
N LEU A 187 13.76 9.43 10.56
CA LEU A 187 15.22 9.45 10.36
C LEU A 187 15.91 9.31 11.74
N GLY A 188 15.94 8.08 12.26
CA GLY A 188 16.44 7.80 13.61
C GLY A 188 15.48 8.32 14.68
N ASP A 189 15.96 9.25 15.49
CA ASP A 189 15.22 10.02 16.50
C ASP A 189 14.33 11.11 15.86
N CYS A 190 14.67 11.63 14.68
CA CYS A 190 13.96 12.74 14.05
C CYS A 190 12.67 12.30 13.33
N TYR A 191 11.56 12.96 13.68
CA TYR A 191 10.28 12.86 12.99
C TYR A 191 10.17 13.96 11.93
N TYR A 192 9.76 13.61 10.71
CA TYR A 192 9.77 14.54 9.57
C TYR A 192 8.42 14.58 8.81
N CYS A 193 7.84 15.77 8.66
CA CYS A 193 6.54 15.97 8.02
C CYS A 193 6.41 17.31 7.27
N VAL A 194 5.44 17.38 6.34
CA VAL A 194 5.13 18.56 5.53
C VAL A 194 3.61 18.81 5.51
N SER A 195 3.16 20.08 5.56
CA SER A 195 1.77 20.48 5.28
C SER A 195 1.70 21.23 3.93
N GLY A 196 0.61 21.03 3.19
CA GLY A 196 0.51 21.41 1.77
C GLY A 196 0.87 20.29 0.78
N LEU A 197 1.05 19.05 1.27
CA LEU A 197 1.22 17.84 0.46
C LEU A 197 0.20 16.75 0.85
N PRO A 198 -0.27 15.92 -0.10
CA PRO A 198 -0.02 15.99 -1.54
C PRO A 198 -0.82 17.09 -2.24
N ASP A 199 -1.85 17.63 -1.59
CA ASP A 199 -2.69 18.71 -2.11
C ASP A 199 -2.36 20.02 -1.38
N PRO A 200 -2.29 21.20 -2.06
CA PRO A 200 -1.99 22.48 -1.42
C PRO A 200 -3.01 22.89 -0.35
N ILE A 201 -2.54 23.46 0.76
CA ILE A 201 -3.38 23.87 1.92
C ILE A 201 -3.02 25.30 2.33
N PRO A 202 -3.92 26.30 2.16
CA PRO A 202 -3.63 27.70 2.50
C PRO A 202 -3.29 27.98 3.98
N THR A 203 -3.51 27.02 4.89
CA THR A 203 -3.12 27.12 6.31
C THR A 203 -1.88 26.30 6.68
N HIS A 204 -1.14 25.75 5.71
CA HIS A 204 0.12 25.00 5.85
C HIS A 204 1.06 25.48 6.97
N ALA A 205 1.43 26.76 7.02
CA ALA A 205 2.35 27.28 8.06
C ALA A 205 1.72 27.23 9.46
N LYS A 206 0.46 27.65 9.59
CA LYS A 206 -0.29 27.63 10.86
C LYS A 206 -0.51 26.20 11.36
N ASN A 207 -0.73 25.26 10.44
CA ASN A 207 -0.83 23.82 10.68
C ASN A 207 0.47 23.26 11.25
N CYS A 208 1.61 23.50 10.59
CA CYS A 208 2.93 23.04 11.04
C CYS A 208 3.35 23.65 12.39
N VAL A 209 3.21 24.96 12.57
CA VAL A 209 3.58 25.61 13.85
C VAL A 209 2.73 25.09 15.01
N LYS A 210 1.42 24.93 14.80
CA LYS A 210 0.52 24.31 15.79
C LYS A 210 0.92 22.87 16.11
N MET A 211 1.26 22.07 15.11
CA MET A 211 1.78 20.72 15.28
C MET A 211 3.06 20.71 16.14
N GLY A 212 4.02 21.60 15.88
CA GLY A 212 5.24 21.72 16.68
C GLY A 212 4.97 22.02 18.16
N LEU A 213 4.01 22.91 18.45
CA LEU A 213 3.56 23.22 19.82
C LEU A 213 2.86 22.03 20.48
N ASP A 214 1.98 21.33 19.75
CA ASP A 214 1.29 20.12 20.25
C ASP A 214 2.28 18.96 20.48
N MET A 215 3.35 18.82 19.68
CA MET A 215 4.44 17.84 19.86
C MET A 215 5.30 18.14 21.09
N CYS A 216 5.74 19.40 21.26
CA CYS A 216 6.44 19.84 22.47
C CYS A 216 5.62 19.59 23.74
N THR A 217 4.31 19.86 23.66
CA THR A 217 3.34 19.57 24.73
C THR A 217 3.24 18.06 24.99
N ALA A 218 3.17 17.23 23.94
CA ALA A 218 3.08 15.78 24.06
C ALA A 218 4.32 15.17 24.75
N ILE A 219 5.52 15.67 24.46
CA ILE A 219 6.76 15.23 25.12
C ILE A 219 6.89 15.73 26.57
N SER A 220 6.47 16.96 26.91
CA SER A 220 6.47 17.40 28.32
C SER A 220 5.57 16.49 29.18
N ASN A 221 4.35 16.23 28.70
CA ASN A 221 3.42 15.30 29.35
C ASN A 221 4.00 13.87 29.48
N LEU A 222 4.78 13.40 28.49
CA LEU A 222 5.41 12.08 28.55
C LEU A 222 6.58 12.03 29.57
N ARG A 223 7.41 13.07 29.62
CA ARG A 223 8.45 13.26 30.64
C ARG A 223 7.86 13.30 32.04
N GLU A 224 6.78 14.07 32.23
CA GLU A 224 6.10 14.20 33.52
C GLU A 224 5.46 12.88 33.98
N ALA A 225 5.00 12.03 33.06
CA ALA A 225 4.41 10.73 33.36
C ALA A 225 5.43 9.58 33.53
N THR A 226 6.64 9.69 32.96
CA THR A 226 7.66 8.60 32.98
C THR A 226 8.93 8.93 33.77
N GLY A 227 9.14 10.20 34.14
CA GLY A 227 10.39 10.68 34.75
C GLY A 227 11.59 10.77 33.80
N VAL A 228 11.45 10.30 32.54
CA VAL A 228 12.55 10.27 31.56
C VAL A 228 12.87 11.69 31.09
N GLN A 229 14.12 12.11 31.26
CA GLN A 229 14.62 13.44 30.86
C GLN A 229 14.83 13.58 29.34
N ILE A 230 13.75 13.51 28.58
CA ILE A 230 13.69 13.87 27.15
C ILE A 230 13.13 15.28 26.96
N ASN A 231 13.49 15.90 25.84
CA ASN A 231 12.87 17.12 25.33
C ASN A 231 12.84 17.05 23.79
N MET A 232 12.32 18.08 23.10
CA MET A 232 12.23 18.11 21.65
C MET A 232 12.68 19.45 21.07
N ARG A 233 13.40 19.43 19.96
CA ARG A 233 13.60 20.61 19.10
C ARG A 233 12.60 20.53 17.96
N VAL A 234 12.09 21.67 17.49
CA VAL A 234 11.26 21.73 16.29
C VAL A 234 11.71 22.90 15.42
N GLY A 235 12.14 22.59 14.20
CA GLY A 235 12.38 23.58 13.15
C GLY A 235 11.24 23.59 12.14
N VAL A 236 10.78 24.78 11.75
CA VAL A 236 9.80 24.96 10.66
C VAL A 236 10.30 25.99 9.66
N HIS A 237 10.22 25.64 8.38
CA HIS A 237 10.43 26.55 7.26
C HIS A 237 9.29 26.42 6.24
N THR A 238 9.11 27.42 5.39
CA THR A 238 8.01 27.53 4.42
C THR A 238 8.57 27.97 3.09
N GLY A 239 8.33 27.17 2.05
CA GLY A 239 9.02 27.30 0.77
C GLY A 239 8.49 26.31 -0.28
N ASN A 240 9.32 25.98 -1.25
CA ASN A 240 9.00 25.09 -2.37
C ASN A 240 9.60 23.68 -2.16
N VAL A 241 9.01 22.65 -2.80
CA VAL A 241 9.59 21.30 -2.82
C VAL A 241 9.35 20.58 -4.14
N LEU A 242 10.28 19.71 -4.51
CA LEU A 242 10.03 18.57 -5.37
C LEU A 242 9.66 17.37 -4.48
N CYS A 243 8.56 16.69 -4.75
CA CYS A 243 8.09 15.53 -3.97
C CYS A 243 7.77 14.34 -4.87
N GLY A 244 8.05 13.12 -4.42
CA GLY A 244 7.93 11.95 -5.30
C GLY A 244 8.56 10.67 -4.79
N VAL A 245 8.87 9.78 -5.74
CA VAL A 245 9.55 8.50 -5.52
C VAL A 245 10.71 8.38 -6.51
N ILE A 246 11.85 7.88 -6.05
CA ILE A 246 13.04 7.58 -6.86
C ILE A 246 13.53 6.13 -6.65
N GLY A 247 14.20 5.59 -7.64
CA GLY A 247 14.75 4.22 -7.64
C GLY A 247 13.72 3.14 -7.98
N LEU A 248 14.22 1.91 -8.10
CA LEU A 248 13.42 0.73 -8.47
C LEU A 248 12.98 -0.09 -7.26
N GLN A 249 13.76 -0.06 -6.17
CA GLN A 249 13.51 -0.83 -4.96
C GLN A 249 13.22 0.04 -3.73
N LYS A 250 12.38 -0.47 -2.81
CA LYS A 250 12.04 0.17 -1.52
C LYS A 250 11.44 1.57 -1.69
N TRP A 251 10.38 1.67 -2.48
CA TRP A 251 9.72 2.93 -2.78
C TRP A 251 9.20 3.63 -1.52
N GLN A 252 9.67 4.86 -1.33
CA GLN A 252 9.28 5.74 -0.24
C GLN A 252 8.93 7.10 -0.85
N TYR A 253 7.78 7.66 -0.48
CA TYR A 253 7.44 9.04 -0.85
C TYR A 253 8.29 9.99 0.00
N ASP A 254 9.17 10.73 -0.67
CA ASP A 254 10.16 11.64 -0.08
C ASP A 254 10.13 13.01 -0.77
N VAL A 255 10.87 13.97 -0.24
CA VAL A 255 10.92 15.34 -0.77
C VAL A 255 12.34 15.92 -0.82
N TRP A 256 12.57 16.83 -1.76
CA TRP A 256 13.87 17.43 -2.06
C TRP A 256 13.72 18.92 -2.37
N SER A 257 14.54 19.76 -1.73
CA SER A 257 14.83 21.16 -2.06
C SER A 257 15.92 21.69 -1.12
N ASP A 258 16.57 22.81 -1.46
CA ASP A 258 17.33 23.61 -0.51
C ASP A 258 16.47 24.11 0.66
N ASP A 259 15.17 24.34 0.47
CA ASP A 259 14.22 24.70 1.53
C ASP A 259 14.02 23.54 2.54
N VAL A 260 14.06 22.28 2.07
CA VAL A 260 14.08 21.09 2.93
C VAL A 260 15.38 21.05 3.77
N THR A 261 16.50 21.38 3.14
CA THR A 261 17.80 21.48 3.83
C THR A 261 17.78 22.59 4.88
N LEU A 262 17.20 23.76 4.57
CA LEU A 262 17.04 24.86 5.52
C LEU A 262 16.15 24.46 6.71
N ALA A 263 15.04 23.77 6.48
CA ALA A 263 14.16 23.28 7.54
C ALA A 263 14.88 22.33 8.52
N ASN A 264 15.80 21.49 8.03
CA ASN A 264 16.64 20.63 8.87
C ASN A 264 17.64 21.45 9.71
N HIS A 265 18.30 22.45 9.13
CA HIS A 265 19.18 23.34 9.88
C HIS A 265 18.44 24.22 10.90
N MET A 266 17.16 24.54 10.65
CA MET A 266 16.27 25.22 11.61
C MET A 266 15.90 24.35 12.82
N GLU A 267 15.85 23.02 12.69
CA GLU A 267 15.77 22.13 13.86
C GLU A 267 17.09 22.17 14.65
N SER A 268 18.21 21.99 13.95
CA SER A 268 19.51 21.82 14.59
C SER A 268 20.04 23.11 15.24
N GLY A 269 19.66 24.28 14.71
CA GLY A 269 19.79 25.58 15.36
C GLY A 269 18.72 25.88 16.42
N GLY A 270 17.71 25.04 16.58
CA GLY A 270 16.55 25.23 17.46
C GLY A 270 16.82 25.02 18.96
N LEU A 271 15.96 25.61 19.80
CA LEU A 271 16.03 25.48 21.26
C LEU A 271 15.07 24.39 21.78
N PRO A 272 15.51 23.50 22.71
CA PRO A 272 14.67 22.43 23.23
C PRO A 272 13.40 22.94 23.96
N GLY A 273 12.22 22.50 23.51
CA GLY A 273 10.91 22.88 24.04
C GLY A 273 10.31 24.15 23.41
N ARG A 274 10.85 24.57 22.26
CA ARG A 274 10.39 25.69 21.42
C ARG A 274 10.25 25.26 19.96
N VAL A 275 9.47 26.02 19.21
CA VAL A 275 9.37 25.93 17.74
C VAL A 275 10.15 27.10 17.15
N HIS A 276 11.17 26.80 16.34
CA HIS A 276 12.05 27.77 15.68
C HIS A 276 11.61 27.91 14.22
N ILE A 277 11.30 29.13 13.78
CA ILE A 277 10.70 29.42 12.48
C ILE A 277 11.52 30.43 11.68
N THR A 278 11.39 30.36 10.37
CA THR A 278 12.01 31.30 9.41
C THR A 278 11.17 32.56 9.20
N GLU A 279 11.74 33.60 8.58
CA GLU A 279 11.01 34.84 8.25
C GLU A 279 9.93 34.59 7.18
N GLU A 280 10.22 33.68 6.25
CA GLU A 280 9.31 33.16 5.23
C GLU A 280 8.10 32.44 5.88
N THR A 281 8.33 31.62 6.91
CA THR A 281 7.25 31.02 7.71
C THR A 281 6.44 32.06 8.45
N LEU A 282 7.07 33.05 9.07
CA LEU A 282 6.39 34.09 9.84
C LEU A 282 5.39 34.89 8.98
N GLN A 283 5.76 35.20 7.73
CA GLN A 283 4.86 35.86 6.76
C GLN A 283 3.57 35.07 6.53
N HIS A 284 3.65 33.73 6.48
CA HIS A 284 2.50 32.83 6.29
C HIS A 284 1.67 32.55 7.57
N LEU A 285 2.00 33.18 8.71
CA LEU A 285 1.24 33.04 9.97
C LEU A 285 0.19 34.13 10.19
N ASP A 286 0.09 35.16 9.35
CA ASP A 286 -0.83 36.31 9.48
C ASP A 286 -0.87 36.95 10.88
N GLY A 287 0.27 36.96 11.59
CA GLY A 287 0.37 37.51 12.95
C GLY A 287 -0.41 36.73 14.03
N VAL A 288 -0.86 35.51 13.76
CA VAL A 288 -1.66 34.67 14.70
C VAL A 288 -0.84 34.21 15.92
N TYR A 289 0.49 34.27 15.86
CA TYR A 289 1.39 33.88 16.94
C TYR A 289 2.35 35.02 17.30
N GLU A 290 2.53 35.25 18.59
CA GLU A 290 3.64 36.07 19.10
C GLU A 290 4.97 35.31 18.94
N VAL A 291 6.04 36.04 18.64
CA VAL A 291 7.38 35.48 18.41
C VAL A 291 8.46 36.36 19.05
N GLU A 292 9.57 35.75 19.44
CA GLU A 292 10.80 36.41 19.89
C GLU A 292 11.94 36.17 18.88
N ASP A 293 13.00 36.99 18.92
CA ASP A 293 14.19 36.77 18.09
C ASP A 293 14.86 35.43 18.43
N GLY A 294 15.07 34.60 17.41
CA GLY A 294 15.55 33.23 17.59
C GLY A 294 17.07 33.09 17.61
N ASP A 295 17.83 34.06 17.10
CA ASP A 295 19.30 34.02 16.97
C ASP A 295 19.84 32.67 16.43
N GLY A 296 19.26 32.14 15.34
CA GLY A 296 19.68 30.86 14.78
C GLY A 296 21.14 30.87 14.28
N GLY A 297 21.59 32.02 13.75
CA GLY A 297 22.91 32.19 13.14
C GLY A 297 24.11 32.15 14.09
N SER A 298 23.90 32.17 15.41
CA SER A 298 24.95 31.91 16.41
C SER A 298 25.13 30.41 16.71
N ARG A 299 24.14 29.58 16.37
CA ARG A 299 24.07 28.15 16.72
C ARG A 299 24.23 27.22 15.52
N ASP A 300 23.82 27.65 14.33
CA ASP A 300 24.08 26.96 13.07
C ASP A 300 24.65 27.94 12.02
N HIS A 301 25.71 27.51 11.33
CA HIS A 301 26.41 28.31 10.32
C HIS A 301 25.51 28.67 9.12
N LEU A 302 24.62 27.78 8.68
CA LEU A 302 23.76 27.99 7.50
C LEU A 302 22.62 29.00 7.77
N LEU A 303 22.38 29.33 9.04
CA LEU A 303 21.43 30.36 9.47
C LEU A 303 22.09 31.74 9.64
N LYS A 304 23.41 31.85 9.48
CA LYS A 304 24.14 33.11 9.69
C LYS A 304 23.75 34.16 8.64
N GLY A 305 23.16 35.26 9.09
CA GLY A 305 22.69 36.36 8.25
C GLY A 305 21.21 36.28 7.85
N ARG A 306 20.52 35.17 8.17
CA ARG A 306 19.05 35.08 8.06
C ARG A 306 18.37 35.54 9.35
N LYS A 307 17.20 36.15 9.25
CA LYS A 307 16.32 36.37 10.41
C LYS A 307 15.59 35.06 10.74
N THR A 308 15.48 34.75 12.02
CA THR A 308 14.81 33.53 12.51
C THR A 308 14.15 33.84 13.85
N TYR A 309 13.01 33.23 14.14
CA TYR A 309 12.17 33.59 15.28
C TYR A 309 11.77 32.35 16.09
N LEU A 310 11.59 32.49 17.41
CA LEU A 310 11.05 31.41 18.26
C LEU A 310 9.60 31.72 18.62
N VAL A 311 8.70 30.75 18.37
CA VAL A 311 7.28 30.92 18.65
C VAL A 311 7.03 30.92 20.17
N ILE A 312 6.21 31.86 20.62
CA ILE A 312 5.70 31.92 22.00
C ILE A 312 4.42 31.07 22.06
N ASP A 313 4.35 30.18 23.04
CA ASP A 313 3.23 29.24 23.19
C ASP A 313 2.09 29.92 23.98
N PRO A 314 0.93 30.21 23.35
CA PRO A 314 -0.18 30.90 24.02
C PRO A 314 -0.83 30.06 25.14
N LYS A 315 -0.44 28.79 25.31
CA LYS A 315 -0.93 27.90 26.36
C LYS A 315 -0.03 27.88 27.61
N LYS A 316 1.18 28.45 27.59
CA LYS A 316 2.09 28.51 28.75
C LYS A 316 1.72 29.68 29.69
N PRO A 317 1.23 29.43 30.92
CA PRO A 317 0.56 30.47 31.68
C PRO A 317 1.47 31.21 32.66
N HIS A 318 1.45 32.54 32.62
CA HIS A 318 1.47 33.30 33.88
C HIS A 318 0.25 32.88 34.72
N ARG A 319 0.45 32.67 36.02
CA ARG A 319 -0.60 32.30 37.00
C ARG A 319 -0.47 33.20 38.24
N PRO A 320 -1.51 33.34 39.09
CA PRO A 320 -2.89 32.80 39.05
C PRO A 320 -3.95 33.95 39.08
N PRO A 321 -5.26 33.78 39.40
CA PRO A 321 -6.03 32.56 39.69
C PRO A 321 -7.40 32.39 38.97
N ARG A 322 -7.64 31.14 38.53
CA ARG A 322 -8.91 30.36 38.58
C ARG A 322 -10.28 31.05 38.38
N ARG A 323 -11.10 30.40 37.54
CA ARG A 323 -12.26 29.59 38.02
C ARG A 323 -12.57 28.43 37.05
N HIS A 324 -13.25 27.40 37.56
CA HIS A 324 -13.85 26.31 36.79
C HIS A 324 -15.38 26.42 36.86
N GLY A 325 -16.08 25.86 35.87
CA GLY A 325 -17.52 25.65 35.91
C GLY A 325 -17.87 24.26 35.39
N LEU A 326 -18.60 23.48 36.19
CA LEU A 326 -19.14 22.15 35.85
C LEU A 326 -20.63 22.14 36.18
N VAL A 327 -21.46 21.84 35.19
CA VAL A 327 -22.92 21.61 35.26
C VAL A 327 -23.24 20.65 34.12
N GLY A 328 -24.16 19.68 34.19
CA GLY A 328 -25.09 19.28 35.25
C GLY A 328 -26.36 18.69 34.58
N VAL A 329 -26.95 17.63 35.14
CA VAL A 329 -27.97 16.81 34.45
C VAL A 329 -29.41 17.16 34.88
N CYS A 330 -30.35 16.88 33.96
CA CYS A 330 -31.82 17.05 33.94
C CYS A 330 -32.62 17.00 35.27
N PRO A 331 -33.86 17.53 35.22
CA PRO A 331 -35.03 16.68 35.51
C PRO A 331 -36.18 16.80 34.47
N SER A 332 -37.28 16.05 34.70
CA SER A 332 -38.53 16.00 33.91
C SER A 332 -39.55 17.09 34.37
N MET A 333 -40.80 17.27 33.88
CA MET A 333 -41.80 16.49 33.09
C MET A 333 -42.72 17.52 32.32
N ARG A 334 -44.01 17.41 31.89
CA ARG A 334 -45.14 16.45 31.96
C ARG A 334 -46.23 16.77 30.90
N HIS A 335 -47.00 15.74 30.46
CA HIS A 335 -48.38 15.77 29.89
C HIS A 335 -48.72 16.48 28.55
N GLY A 336 -49.76 15.93 27.87
CA GLY A 336 -50.43 16.47 26.68
C GLY A 336 -51.05 15.36 25.81
N SER A 337 -52.36 15.39 25.54
CA SER A 337 -53.10 14.31 24.86
C SER A 337 -53.95 14.79 23.68
N GLY A 338 -54.14 13.96 22.65
CA GLY A 338 -55.07 14.25 21.54
C GLY A 338 -55.16 13.14 20.48
N ILE A 339 -56.36 12.91 19.95
CA ILE A 339 -56.70 11.95 18.87
C ILE A 339 -57.50 12.73 17.81
N TYR A 340 -57.31 12.46 16.51
CA TYR A 340 -58.42 12.33 15.53
C TYR A 340 -57.95 11.82 14.15
N ILE A 341 -58.91 11.66 13.22
CA ILE A 341 -58.89 10.77 12.05
C ILE A 341 -59.20 11.59 10.78
N LYS A 342 -58.64 11.21 9.61
CA LYS A 342 -59.43 11.24 8.37
C LYS A 342 -58.97 10.27 7.27
N GLN A 343 -59.94 9.67 6.61
CA GLN A 343 -59.80 8.91 5.36
C GLN A 343 -59.76 9.85 4.16
N ILE A 344 -59.22 9.37 3.03
CA ILE A 344 -59.80 9.62 1.71
C ILE A 344 -60.04 8.25 1.04
N SER A 345 -61.12 8.16 0.27
CA SER A 345 -61.58 6.94 -0.43
C SER A 345 -61.54 7.17 -1.93
N LEU A 346 -61.51 6.09 -2.73
CA LEU A 346 -62.07 6.10 -4.08
C LEU A 346 -62.62 4.71 -4.44
N HIS A 347 -63.73 4.69 -5.19
CA HIS A 347 -64.47 3.49 -5.60
C HIS A 347 -64.08 3.02 -7.00
N GLY A 348 -64.34 1.74 -7.31
CA GLY A 348 -63.95 1.10 -8.58
C GLY A 348 -64.82 -0.10 -9.01
N SER A 349 -66.11 -0.05 -8.68
CA SER A 349 -67.23 -0.87 -9.21
C SER A 349 -66.95 -2.26 -9.82
N THR A 350 -67.41 -3.32 -9.15
CA THR A 350 -67.68 -4.61 -9.80
C THR A 350 -68.94 -4.54 -10.68
N ASN A 351 -69.02 -5.41 -11.70
CA ASN A 351 -70.27 -5.68 -12.41
C ASN A 351 -70.35 -7.17 -12.75
N ASN A 352 -71.36 -7.86 -12.22
CA ASN A 352 -71.70 -9.23 -12.59
C ASN A 352 -72.73 -9.21 -13.73
N ASN A 353 -72.50 -9.99 -14.79
CA ASN A 353 -73.53 -10.78 -15.48
C ASN A 353 -72.95 -11.46 -16.74
N MET A 354 -73.24 -12.76 -16.91
CA MET A 354 -73.97 -13.34 -18.06
C MET A 354 -73.73 -14.85 -18.08
N HIS A 355 -74.76 -15.66 -17.83
CA HIS A 355 -74.63 -17.12 -17.85
C HIS A 355 -75.49 -17.72 -18.98
N GLY A 356 -74.82 -18.23 -20.02
CA GLY A 356 -75.39 -19.09 -21.08
C GLY A 356 -76.08 -18.37 -22.26
N ILE A 357 -75.81 -18.88 -23.46
CA ILE A 357 -76.83 -19.34 -24.43
C ILE A 357 -76.17 -20.23 -25.51
N PHE A 358 -76.97 -21.16 -25.99
CA PHE A 358 -76.68 -22.37 -26.77
C PHE A 358 -75.83 -22.28 -28.07
N HIS A 359 -75.04 -23.34 -28.27
CA HIS A 359 -74.83 -24.10 -29.52
C HIS A 359 -74.70 -23.38 -30.88
N ARG A 360 -73.49 -23.45 -31.46
CA ARG A 360 -73.27 -23.84 -32.87
C ARG A 360 -72.06 -24.79 -32.98
N PRO A 361 -72.08 -25.81 -33.87
CA PRO A 361 -70.96 -26.74 -34.04
C PRO A 361 -69.90 -26.17 -34.99
N GLY A 362 -68.69 -25.90 -34.49
CA GLY A 362 -67.56 -25.44 -35.30
C GLY A 362 -66.39 -26.43 -35.29
N VAL A 363 -66.01 -26.93 -36.48
CA VAL A 363 -64.70 -27.48 -36.91
C VAL A 363 -64.08 -28.68 -36.14
N LEU A 364 -64.35 -28.87 -34.85
CA LEU A 364 -63.70 -29.87 -33.98
C LEU A 364 -64.12 -31.35 -34.18
N LYS A 365 -64.88 -31.69 -35.24
CA LYS A 365 -65.42 -33.04 -35.43
C LYS A 365 -64.60 -33.98 -36.32
N ASP A 366 -63.64 -33.47 -37.09
CA ASP A 366 -62.74 -34.32 -37.89
C ASP A 366 -61.46 -34.64 -37.10
N PRO A 367 -61.20 -35.90 -36.73
CA PRO A 367 -60.03 -36.27 -35.94
C PRO A 367 -58.71 -36.00 -36.69
N GLN A 368 -58.74 -35.97 -38.02
CA GLN A 368 -57.59 -35.60 -38.86
C GLN A 368 -57.20 -34.11 -38.68
N ILE A 369 -58.19 -33.20 -38.72
CA ILE A 369 -57.95 -31.76 -38.53
C ILE A 369 -57.51 -31.48 -37.09
N MET A 370 -58.13 -32.16 -36.11
CA MET A 370 -57.74 -32.03 -34.70
C MET A 370 -56.32 -32.54 -34.45
N SER A 371 -55.93 -33.68 -35.03
CA SER A 371 -54.56 -34.19 -34.97
C SER A 371 -53.55 -33.18 -35.53
N GLY A 372 -53.84 -32.55 -36.67
CA GLY A 372 -53.00 -31.51 -37.26
C GLY A 372 -52.80 -30.28 -36.35
N ILE A 373 -53.85 -29.83 -35.64
CA ILE A 373 -53.75 -28.73 -34.68
C ILE A 373 -52.93 -29.14 -33.45
N TRP A 374 -53.17 -30.33 -32.88
CA TRP A 374 -52.40 -30.82 -31.74
C TRP A 374 -50.91 -31.04 -32.07
N LEU A 375 -50.59 -31.56 -33.26
CA LEU A 375 -49.23 -31.68 -33.76
C LEU A 375 -48.56 -30.30 -33.93
N SER A 376 -49.31 -29.30 -34.42
CA SER A 376 -48.80 -27.92 -34.57
C SER A 376 -48.49 -27.27 -33.21
N ILE A 377 -49.38 -27.45 -32.22
CA ILE A 377 -49.16 -26.97 -30.84
C ILE A 377 -47.96 -27.68 -30.21
N PHE A 378 -47.88 -29.01 -30.34
CA PHE A 378 -46.75 -29.80 -29.83
C PHE A 378 -45.42 -29.35 -30.45
N TYR A 379 -45.36 -29.16 -31.77
CA TYR A 379 -44.19 -28.67 -32.48
C TYR A 379 -43.74 -27.28 -31.98
N ILE A 380 -44.68 -26.35 -31.79
CA ILE A 380 -44.40 -25.02 -31.23
C ILE A 380 -43.86 -25.12 -29.79
N VAL A 381 -44.45 -25.98 -28.94
CA VAL A 381 -43.98 -26.21 -27.57
C VAL A 381 -42.58 -26.85 -27.56
N CYS A 382 -42.30 -27.81 -28.43
CA CYS A 382 -40.95 -28.38 -28.59
C CYS A 382 -39.93 -27.33 -29.05
N ILE A 383 -40.29 -26.41 -29.95
CA ILE A 383 -39.43 -25.28 -30.32
C ILE A 383 -39.18 -24.37 -29.10
N ILE A 384 -40.21 -24.03 -28.32
CA ILE A 384 -40.07 -23.17 -27.14
C ILE A 384 -39.15 -23.83 -26.09
N LEU A 385 -39.32 -25.13 -25.81
CA LEU A 385 -38.46 -25.87 -24.88
C LEU A 385 -37.02 -25.97 -25.38
N ALA A 386 -36.81 -26.33 -26.66
CA ALA A 386 -35.47 -26.39 -27.24
C ALA A 386 -34.76 -25.01 -27.24
N ARG A 387 -35.50 -23.92 -27.45
CA ARG A 387 -34.97 -22.55 -27.31
C ARG A 387 -34.70 -22.16 -25.86
N GLN A 388 -35.51 -22.62 -24.91
CA GLN A 388 -35.28 -22.37 -23.48
C GLN A 388 -34.02 -23.11 -22.99
N ASP A 389 -33.84 -24.37 -23.38
CA ASP A 389 -32.65 -25.15 -23.06
C ASP A 389 -31.39 -24.54 -23.72
N GLU A 390 -31.48 -24.13 -25.00
CA GLU A 390 -30.42 -23.40 -25.70
C GLU A 390 -30.05 -22.08 -24.98
N LEU A 391 -31.05 -21.30 -24.56
CA LEU A 391 -30.82 -20.04 -23.84
C LEU A 391 -30.19 -20.27 -22.46
N SER A 392 -30.62 -21.30 -21.71
CA SER A 392 -29.98 -21.64 -20.44
C SER A 392 -28.51 -22.00 -20.64
N CYS A 393 -28.21 -22.90 -21.59
CA CYS A 393 -26.83 -23.30 -21.91
C CYS A 393 -25.96 -22.10 -22.32
N ARG A 394 -26.51 -21.16 -23.11
CA ARG A 394 -25.84 -19.92 -23.49
C ARG A 394 -25.59 -18.98 -22.31
N VAL A 395 -26.55 -18.84 -21.39
CA VAL A 395 -26.41 -18.01 -20.18
C VAL A 395 -25.38 -18.61 -19.23
N ASP A 396 -25.43 -19.92 -18.96
CA ASP A 396 -24.44 -20.60 -18.11
C ASP A 396 -23.03 -20.52 -18.71
N PHE A 397 -22.88 -20.67 -20.04
CA PHE A 397 -21.60 -20.46 -20.72
C PHE A 397 -21.08 -19.02 -20.62
N LEU A 398 -21.94 -18.02 -20.77
CA LEU A 398 -21.56 -16.60 -20.62
C LEU A 398 -21.22 -16.26 -19.16
N LEU A 399 -21.91 -16.84 -18.18
CA LEU A 399 -21.60 -16.71 -16.76
C LEU A 399 -20.24 -17.35 -16.42
N GLU A 400 -19.99 -18.59 -16.86
CA GLU A 400 -18.70 -19.27 -16.66
C GLU A 400 -17.55 -18.48 -17.31
N ARG A 401 -17.76 -17.94 -18.52
CA ARG A 401 -16.79 -17.05 -19.17
C ARG A 401 -16.57 -15.76 -18.39
N CYS A 402 -17.63 -15.14 -17.87
CA CYS A 402 -17.54 -13.94 -17.05
C CYS A 402 -16.76 -14.20 -15.75
N PHE A 403 -17.11 -15.27 -15.03
CA PHE A 403 -16.42 -15.70 -13.81
C PHE A 403 -14.96 -16.04 -14.06
N LYS A 404 -14.62 -16.61 -15.23
CA LYS A 404 -13.22 -16.80 -15.62
C LYS A 404 -12.51 -15.45 -15.82
N THR A 405 -13.06 -14.54 -16.61
CA THR A 405 -12.45 -13.21 -16.82
C THR A 405 -12.27 -12.45 -15.51
N GLU A 406 -13.31 -12.37 -14.67
CA GLU A 406 -13.22 -11.72 -13.35
C GLU A 406 -12.20 -12.40 -12.43
N ARG A 407 -12.07 -13.74 -12.49
CA ARG A 407 -11.05 -14.48 -11.73
C ARG A 407 -9.63 -14.15 -12.20
N ASP A 408 -9.40 -14.14 -13.51
CA ASP A 408 -8.10 -13.86 -14.13
C ASP A 408 -7.70 -12.38 -13.85
N GLU A 409 -8.65 -11.44 -13.89
CA GLU A 409 -8.48 -10.05 -13.44
C GLU A 409 -8.20 -9.94 -11.94
N MET A 410 -8.91 -10.69 -11.08
CA MET A 410 -8.66 -10.71 -9.65
C MET A 410 -7.28 -11.27 -9.28
N GLU A 411 -6.81 -12.30 -9.99
CA GLU A 411 -5.53 -12.94 -9.73
C GLU A 411 -4.35 -12.07 -10.20
N THR A 412 -4.45 -11.45 -11.38
CA THR A 412 -3.48 -10.45 -11.84
C THR A 412 -3.43 -9.24 -10.90
N MET A 413 -4.59 -8.74 -10.46
CA MET A 413 -4.70 -7.64 -9.47
C MET A 413 -4.07 -7.99 -8.12
N GLU A 414 -4.30 -9.20 -7.61
CA GLU A 414 -3.73 -9.69 -6.34
C GLU A 414 -2.20 -9.85 -6.44
N ASN A 415 -1.70 -10.35 -7.58
CA ASN A 415 -0.26 -10.46 -7.84
C ASN A 415 0.43 -9.10 -8.00
N VAL A 416 -0.18 -8.13 -8.71
CA VAL A 416 0.33 -6.75 -8.80
C VAL A 416 0.37 -6.10 -7.43
N ASN A 417 -0.73 -6.12 -6.67
CA ASN A 417 -0.75 -5.58 -5.30
C ASN A 417 0.32 -6.20 -4.40
N LYS A 418 0.53 -7.53 -4.50
CA LYS A 418 1.56 -8.25 -3.74
C LYS A 418 2.97 -7.79 -4.10
N LEU A 419 3.27 -7.60 -5.39
CA LEU A 419 4.56 -7.09 -5.86
C LEU A 419 4.80 -5.65 -5.36
N LEU A 420 3.79 -4.79 -5.45
CA LEU A 420 3.86 -3.40 -4.93
C LEU A 420 4.14 -3.36 -3.42
N LEU A 421 3.53 -4.25 -2.63
CA LEU A 421 3.76 -4.34 -1.18
C LEU A 421 5.13 -4.93 -0.82
N GLN A 422 5.61 -5.92 -1.58
CA GLN A 422 6.97 -6.45 -1.45
C GLN A 422 8.04 -5.40 -1.79
N ASN A 423 7.71 -4.42 -2.63
CA ASN A 423 8.58 -3.29 -2.92
C ASN A 423 8.53 -2.15 -1.88
N VAL A 424 7.79 -2.33 -0.79
CA VAL A 424 7.72 -1.39 0.34
C VAL A 424 8.26 -2.02 1.62
N LEU A 425 7.79 -3.22 1.98
CA LEU A 425 8.22 -3.95 3.18
C LEU A 425 9.05 -5.19 2.82
N PRO A 426 10.06 -5.58 3.64
CA PRO A 426 10.77 -6.85 3.47
C PRO A 426 9.79 -8.04 3.40
N LEU A 427 10.13 -9.08 2.63
CA LEU A 427 9.23 -10.21 2.39
C LEU A 427 8.74 -10.89 3.69
N HIS A 428 9.64 -11.06 4.66
CA HIS A 428 9.36 -11.67 5.96
C HIS A 428 8.49 -10.78 6.87
N VAL A 429 8.55 -9.45 6.68
CA VAL A 429 7.70 -8.48 7.38
C VAL A 429 6.33 -8.41 6.74
N ALA A 430 6.26 -8.39 5.40
CA ALA A 430 4.99 -8.34 4.67
C ALA A 430 4.06 -9.51 5.03
N SER A 431 4.60 -10.71 5.23
CA SER A 431 3.84 -11.89 5.68
C SER A 431 3.36 -11.82 7.14
N PHE A 432 3.90 -10.92 7.98
CA PHE A 432 3.35 -10.64 9.31
C PHE A 432 2.11 -9.74 9.24
N PHE A 433 2.13 -8.73 8.35
CA PHE A 433 1.05 -7.76 8.19
C PHE A 433 -0.12 -8.25 7.31
N VAL A 434 0.13 -9.12 6.34
CA VAL A 434 -0.91 -9.65 5.45
C VAL A 434 -1.66 -10.82 6.11
N GLY A 435 -2.94 -10.61 6.45
CA GLY A 435 -3.88 -11.68 6.82
C GLY A 435 -4.31 -11.75 8.28
N LYS A 436 -3.87 -10.81 9.13
CA LYS A 436 -4.35 -10.66 10.51
C LYS A 436 -5.15 -9.36 10.67
N ASN A 437 -6.19 -9.38 11.50
CA ASN A 437 -6.79 -8.15 12.03
C ASN A 437 -5.84 -7.55 13.08
N ILE A 438 -4.80 -6.87 12.62
CA ILE A 438 -3.80 -6.23 13.47
C ILE A 438 -4.44 -5.06 14.20
N ASN A 439 -4.49 -5.19 15.53
CA ASN A 439 -4.70 -4.04 16.40
C ASN A 439 -3.42 -3.18 16.38
N ASN A 440 -3.53 -1.87 16.66
CA ASN A 440 -2.41 -0.91 16.66
C ASN A 440 -1.29 -1.18 17.70
N GLN A 441 -1.23 -2.38 18.28
CA GLN A 441 -0.29 -2.83 19.31
C GLN A 441 0.56 -4.03 18.87
N ASP A 442 0.17 -4.77 17.82
CA ASP A 442 0.94 -5.93 17.31
C ASP A 442 2.13 -5.45 16.45
N LEU A 443 3.20 -5.05 17.10
CA LEU A 443 4.40 -4.50 16.45
C LEU A 443 5.36 -5.59 16.00
N TYR A 444 5.81 -5.49 14.74
CA TYR A 444 6.97 -6.24 14.29
C TYR A 444 8.25 -5.57 14.82
N SER A 445 8.99 -6.29 15.65
CA SER A 445 10.31 -5.90 16.17
C SER A 445 11.16 -7.17 16.35
N GLN A 446 12.43 -7.10 16.00
CA GLN A 446 13.35 -8.23 16.06
C GLN A 446 14.80 -7.73 16.26
N SER A 447 15.47 -8.24 17.29
CA SER A 447 16.90 -8.02 17.52
C SER A 447 17.74 -8.96 16.64
N TYR A 448 18.92 -8.49 16.21
CA TYR A 448 19.91 -9.25 15.45
C TYR A 448 21.30 -8.95 16.01
N ASP A 449 22.05 -9.98 16.41
CA ASP A 449 23.34 -9.81 17.11
C ASP A 449 24.49 -9.36 16.20
N CYS A 450 24.43 -9.70 14.91
CA CYS A 450 25.47 -9.40 13.92
C CYS A 450 24.86 -9.06 12.56
N VAL A 451 24.79 -7.76 12.24
CA VAL A 451 24.41 -7.23 10.93
C VAL A 451 25.49 -6.27 10.46
N CYS A 452 25.87 -6.37 9.19
CA CYS A 452 26.77 -5.43 8.53
C CYS A 452 25.96 -4.29 7.92
N VAL A 453 26.23 -3.04 8.29
CA VAL A 453 25.48 -1.85 7.84
C VAL A 453 26.40 -0.94 7.04
N MET A 454 25.90 -0.46 5.90
CA MET A 454 26.61 0.45 4.99
C MET A 454 25.80 1.73 4.75
N PHE A 455 26.51 2.85 4.78
CA PHE A 455 26.09 4.12 4.20
C PHE A 455 27.04 4.46 3.05
N ALA A 456 26.50 4.64 1.84
CA ALA A 456 27.25 5.06 0.66
C ALA A 456 26.66 6.38 0.16
N SER A 457 27.38 7.49 0.32
CA SER A 457 26.94 8.83 -0.09
C SER A 457 27.65 9.30 -1.35
N VAL A 458 26.99 10.17 -2.12
CA VAL A 458 27.61 11.02 -3.16
C VAL A 458 27.65 12.46 -2.63
N PRO A 459 28.75 12.92 -1.98
CA PRO A 459 28.77 14.23 -1.32
C PRO A 459 28.70 15.39 -2.32
N GLN A 460 29.42 15.28 -3.44
CA GLN A 460 29.45 16.26 -4.53
C GLN A 460 28.07 16.52 -5.17
N PHE A 461 27.09 15.62 -4.98
CA PHE A 461 25.73 15.86 -5.48
C PHE A 461 25.09 17.11 -4.85
N LYS A 462 25.46 17.47 -3.61
CA LYS A 462 24.97 18.71 -2.99
C LYS A 462 25.49 19.99 -3.68
N GLU A 463 26.67 19.94 -4.28
CA GLU A 463 27.27 21.06 -5.02
C GLU A 463 26.80 21.11 -6.48
N PHE A 464 26.37 19.97 -7.02
CA PHE A 464 25.75 19.84 -8.35
C PHE A 464 24.27 20.24 -8.36
N TYR A 465 23.54 19.95 -7.28
CA TYR A 465 22.13 20.31 -7.15
C TYR A 465 21.96 21.83 -7.18
N ASN A 466 21.05 22.30 -8.04
CA ASN A 466 20.72 23.72 -8.17
C ASN A 466 19.28 23.87 -8.62
N GLU A 467 18.53 24.79 -8.02
CA GLU A 467 17.12 25.07 -8.36
C GLU A 467 16.99 26.16 -9.44
N THR A 468 17.89 26.18 -10.42
CA THR A 468 17.78 27.13 -11.55
C THR A 468 16.61 26.75 -12.46
N SER A 469 15.96 27.75 -13.07
CA SER A 469 14.86 27.50 -14.00
C SER A 469 15.29 26.81 -15.30
N GLU A 470 16.58 26.93 -15.69
CA GLU A 470 17.17 26.12 -16.77
C GLU A 470 17.18 24.62 -16.42
N ASN A 471 17.47 24.30 -15.16
CA ASN A 471 17.41 22.95 -14.58
C ASN A 471 15.97 22.53 -14.16
N LYS A 472 14.95 23.30 -14.57
CA LYS A 472 13.53 23.13 -14.23
C LYS A 472 13.32 23.02 -12.71
N ASP A 473 13.83 24.01 -11.99
CA ASP A 473 13.73 24.15 -10.53
C ASP A 473 14.26 22.89 -9.79
N GLY A 474 15.33 22.29 -10.32
CA GLY A 474 16.04 21.13 -9.74
C GLY A 474 15.62 19.75 -10.27
N LEU A 475 14.62 19.66 -11.15
CA LEU A 475 14.03 18.37 -11.58
C LEU A 475 15.01 17.47 -12.35
N GLU A 476 15.87 18.02 -13.22
CA GLU A 476 16.77 17.19 -14.01
C GLU A 476 17.97 16.66 -13.19
N CYS A 477 18.39 17.38 -12.14
CA CYS A 477 19.29 16.82 -11.12
C CYS A 477 18.65 15.62 -10.40
N LEU A 478 17.35 15.66 -10.09
CA LEU A 478 16.66 14.51 -9.49
C LEU A 478 16.48 13.34 -10.48
N ARG A 479 16.35 13.61 -11.79
CA ARG A 479 16.41 12.54 -12.80
C ARG A 479 17.78 11.86 -12.79
N PHE A 480 18.86 12.63 -12.77
CA PHE A 480 20.20 12.06 -12.73
C PHE A 480 20.47 11.26 -11.44
N LEU A 481 19.97 11.74 -10.29
CA LEU A 481 19.99 10.95 -9.04
C LEU A 481 19.15 9.67 -9.15
N ASN A 482 17.99 9.74 -9.79
CA ASN A 482 17.12 8.57 -10.00
C ASN A 482 17.81 7.50 -10.85
N GLU A 483 18.59 7.87 -11.86
CA GLU A 483 19.41 6.90 -12.60
C GLU A 483 20.45 6.25 -11.69
N ILE A 484 21.25 7.02 -10.93
CA ILE A 484 22.24 6.47 -9.98
C ILE A 484 21.59 5.47 -9.00
N ILE A 485 20.44 5.84 -8.40
CA ILE A 485 19.75 4.98 -7.44
C ILE A 485 19.15 3.73 -8.13
N SER A 486 18.64 3.86 -9.35
CA SER A 486 18.11 2.72 -10.12
C SER A 486 19.21 1.75 -10.53
N ASP A 487 20.35 2.29 -10.98
CA ASP A 487 21.57 1.55 -11.31
C ASP A 487 22.19 0.83 -10.10
N PHE A 488 22.02 1.39 -8.90
CA PHE A 488 22.39 0.73 -7.64
C PHE A 488 21.39 -0.36 -7.24
N ASP A 489 20.09 -0.15 -7.49
CA ASP A 489 19.04 -1.13 -7.25
C ASP A 489 19.12 -2.34 -8.21
N GLU A 490 19.58 -2.16 -9.45
CA GLU A 490 19.89 -3.27 -10.38
C GLU A 490 20.87 -4.28 -9.78
N LEU A 491 21.86 -3.81 -9.00
CA LEU A 491 22.87 -4.68 -8.41
C LEU A 491 22.24 -5.64 -7.38
N LEU A 492 21.23 -5.21 -6.62
CA LEU A 492 20.53 -6.06 -5.65
C LEU A 492 19.72 -7.19 -6.31
N SER A 493 19.33 -7.02 -7.58
CA SER A 493 18.67 -8.08 -8.37
C SER A 493 19.61 -9.25 -8.72
N LYS A 494 20.94 -9.10 -8.55
CA LYS A 494 21.92 -10.16 -8.86
C LYS A 494 21.96 -11.18 -7.71
N PRO A 495 21.87 -12.50 -7.98
CA PRO A 495 21.83 -13.53 -6.93
C PRO A 495 22.96 -13.45 -5.89
N LYS A 496 24.15 -12.99 -6.30
CA LYS A 496 25.31 -12.75 -5.42
C LYS A 496 25.00 -11.79 -4.26
N PHE A 497 24.16 -10.78 -4.48
CA PHE A 497 23.84 -9.74 -3.50
C PHE A 497 22.50 -9.97 -2.78
N SER A 498 21.87 -11.14 -2.94
CA SER A 498 20.62 -11.54 -2.27
C SER A 498 20.66 -11.56 -0.73
N SER A 499 21.85 -11.42 -0.13
CA SER A 499 22.06 -11.26 1.33
C SER A 499 22.11 -9.79 1.80
N VAL A 500 22.09 -8.83 0.86
CA VAL A 500 22.09 -7.39 1.09
C VAL A 500 20.68 -6.85 0.86
N GLU A 501 20.13 -6.12 1.83
CA GLU A 501 18.83 -5.47 1.75
C GLU A 501 18.97 -3.94 1.82
N LYS A 502 18.41 -3.23 0.83
CA LYS A 502 18.21 -1.78 0.87
C LYS A 502 17.27 -1.43 2.02
N ILE A 503 17.67 -0.49 2.87
CA ILE A 503 16.83 0.03 3.95
C ILE A 503 16.08 1.28 3.48
N LYS A 504 16.82 2.27 2.96
CA LYS A 504 16.28 3.54 2.47
C LYS A 504 17.33 4.28 1.64
N THR A 505 16.89 5.27 0.87
CA THR A 505 17.72 6.41 0.46
C THR A 505 17.54 7.58 1.44
N ILE A 506 18.51 8.47 1.53
CA ILE A 506 18.44 9.73 2.30
C ILE A 506 19.19 10.80 1.47
N GLY A 507 18.46 11.62 0.70
CA GLY A 507 19.08 12.48 -0.32
C GLY A 507 19.95 11.66 -1.28
N SER A 508 21.21 12.06 -1.45
CA SER A 508 22.23 11.32 -2.24
C SER A 508 22.94 10.18 -1.48
N THR A 509 22.37 9.69 -0.36
CA THR A 509 22.93 8.59 0.44
C THR A 509 22.10 7.32 0.30
N TYR A 510 22.75 6.22 -0.07
CA TYR A 510 22.19 4.87 -0.14
C TYR A 510 22.50 4.14 1.18
N MET A 511 21.47 3.61 1.85
CA MET A 511 21.60 2.85 3.10
C MET A 511 21.17 1.40 2.89
N ALA A 512 22.08 0.47 3.17
CA ALA A 512 21.85 -0.98 3.05
C ALA A 512 22.39 -1.75 4.26
N ALA A 513 21.86 -2.94 4.50
CA ALA A 513 22.31 -3.84 5.56
C ALA A 513 22.34 -5.30 5.07
N ALA A 514 23.22 -6.12 5.65
CA ALA A 514 23.37 -7.53 5.32
C ALA A 514 23.42 -8.40 6.59
N GLY A 515 22.68 -9.51 6.58
CA GLY A 515 22.48 -10.40 7.75
C GLY A 515 21.05 -10.45 8.28
N LEU A 516 20.16 -9.55 7.84
CA LEU A 516 18.77 -9.43 8.32
C LEU A 516 17.85 -10.63 7.98
N THR A 517 18.32 -11.57 7.16
CA THR A 517 17.59 -12.82 6.82
C THR A 517 18.11 -14.07 7.54
N GLN A 518 19.23 -13.98 8.25
CA GLN A 518 19.86 -15.13 8.91
C GLN A 518 19.71 -15.02 10.44
N LEU A 519 18.80 -15.82 10.99
CA LEU A 519 18.53 -15.94 12.44
C LEU A 519 19.67 -16.57 13.28
N LYS A 520 20.83 -16.82 12.68
CA LYS A 520 22.03 -17.34 13.35
C LYS A 520 23.25 -16.66 12.77
N CYS A 521 24.19 -16.28 13.62
CA CYS A 521 25.50 -15.79 13.17
C CYS A 521 26.25 -16.91 12.45
N ASP A 522 26.39 -16.78 11.14
CA ASP A 522 27.27 -17.62 10.32
C ASP A 522 28.72 -17.24 10.60
N MET A 523 29.47 -18.18 11.20
CA MET A 523 30.91 -18.03 11.52
C MET A 523 31.80 -17.74 10.30
N SER A 524 31.28 -17.90 9.07
CA SER A 524 31.93 -17.51 7.82
C SER A 524 31.97 -15.98 7.61
N TYR A 525 31.18 -15.20 8.37
CA TYR A 525 30.97 -13.75 8.18
C TYR A 525 30.64 -13.37 6.72
N SER A 526 29.93 -14.28 6.04
CA SER A 526 29.57 -14.20 4.63
C SER A 526 28.87 -12.89 4.26
N HIS A 527 27.98 -12.40 5.13
CA HIS A 527 27.28 -11.13 5.00
C HIS A 527 28.21 -9.89 5.02
N VAL A 528 29.36 -9.93 5.71
CA VAL A 528 30.36 -8.84 5.68
C VAL A 528 31.07 -8.83 4.32
N ARG A 529 31.46 -10.00 3.80
CA ARG A 529 32.03 -10.12 2.45
C ARG A 529 31.07 -9.60 1.38
N SER A 530 29.80 -10.01 1.42
CA SER A 530 28.76 -9.51 0.51
C SER A 530 28.65 -7.99 0.51
N MET A 531 28.72 -7.35 1.68
CA MET A 531 28.62 -5.89 1.79
C MET A 531 29.84 -5.16 1.23
N VAL A 532 31.06 -5.64 1.48
CA VAL A 532 32.29 -5.07 0.88
C VAL A 532 32.28 -5.22 -0.64
N GLU A 533 31.86 -6.37 -1.15
CA GLU A 533 31.77 -6.61 -2.60
C GLU A 533 30.65 -5.81 -3.28
N PHE A 534 29.56 -5.53 -2.56
CA PHE A 534 28.51 -4.63 -2.99
C PHE A 534 29.02 -3.17 -3.02
N ALA A 535 29.73 -2.73 -1.99
CA ALA A 535 30.37 -1.40 -1.94
C ALA A 535 31.33 -1.15 -3.12
N ILE A 536 32.18 -2.13 -3.46
CA ILE A 536 33.07 -2.06 -4.63
C ILE A 536 32.26 -2.03 -5.94
N ALA A 537 31.20 -2.84 -6.05
CA ALA A 537 30.33 -2.84 -7.23
C ALA A 537 29.58 -1.51 -7.42
N LEU A 538 29.17 -0.82 -6.35
CA LEU A 538 28.58 0.52 -6.39
C LEU A 538 29.59 1.55 -6.91
N MET A 539 30.85 1.51 -6.46
CA MET A 539 31.91 2.40 -6.94
C MET A 539 32.13 2.23 -8.45
N ALA A 540 32.28 0.99 -8.93
CA ALA A 540 32.46 0.69 -10.36
C ALA A 540 31.22 1.07 -11.21
N LYS A 541 30.00 0.88 -10.68
CA LYS A 541 28.76 1.28 -11.37
C LYS A 541 28.64 2.82 -11.46
N LEU A 542 29.00 3.57 -10.41
CA LEU A 542 29.04 5.05 -10.49
C LEU A 542 30.13 5.56 -11.45
N GLU A 543 31.29 4.90 -11.51
CA GLU A 543 32.34 5.24 -12.48
C GLU A 543 31.87 5.05 -13.94
N ASN A 544 31.06 4.02 -14.21
CA ASN A 544 30.39 3.84 -15.50
C ASN A 544 29.36 4.96 -15.80
N ILE A 545 28.60 5.42 -14.81
CA ILE A 545 27.68 6.57 -14.97
C ILE A 545 28.46 7.86 -15.27
N ASN A 546 29.60 8.07 -14.61
CA ASN A 546 30.46 9.23 -14.84
C ASN A 546 30.96 9.29 -16.29
N THR A 547 31.47 8.18 -16.85
CA THR A 547 31.99 8.15 -18.23
C THR A 547 30.92 8.44 -19.27
N HIS A 548 29.66 8.09 -19.02
CA HIS A 548 28.53 8.35 -19.92
C HIS A 548 27.86 9.73 -19.72
N SER A 549 28.14 10.42 -18.62
CA SER A 549 27.52 11.71 -18.27
C SER A 549 28.48 12.90 -18.20
N PHE A 550 29.77 12.69 -18.48
CA PHE A 550 30.84 13.69 -18.37
C PHE A 550 31.03 14.27 -16.95
N ASN A 551 30.60 13.53 -15.93
CA ASN A 551 30.75 13.90 -14.51
C ASN A 551 31.94 13.17 -13.85
N SER A 552 32.24 13.56 -12.60
CA SER A 552 33.29 12.94 -11.77
C SER A 552 32.83 12.74 -10.31
N PHE A 553 31.61 12.23 -10.13
CA PHE A 553 31.07 11.90 -8.82
C PHE A 553 31.82 10.72 -8.20
N LYS A 554 32.30 10.88 -6.96
CA LYS A 554 32.92 9.82 -6.18
C LYS A 554 32.04 9.46 -4.98
N LEU A 555 31.91 8.15 -4.74
CA LEU A 555 31.28 7.65 -3.52
C LEU A 555 32.19 7.89 -2.31
N ARG A 556 31.56 8.12 -1.17
CA ARG A 556 32.16 8.00 0.16
C ARG A 556 31.37 6.91 0.87
N ILE A 557 32.05 5.91 1.43
CA ILE A 557 31.38 4.72 1.97
C ILE A 557 31.85 4.45 3.39
N GLY A 558 30.90 4.35 4.32
CA GLY A 558 31.12 3.90 5.70
C GLY A 558 30.45 2.57 5.95
N ILE A 559 31.22 1.58 6.44
CA ILE A 559 30.72 0.26 6.83
C ILE A 559 31.06 0.00 8.30
N ASN A 560 30.10 -0.54 9.04
CA ASN A 560 30.34 -1.10 10.38
C ASN A 560 29.42 -2.29 10.63
N HIS A 561 29.91 -3.32 11.32
CA HIS A 561 29.10 -4.46 11.77
C HIS A 561 28.80 -4.43 13.28
N GLY A 562 27.81 -5.20 13.71
CA GLY A 562 27.45 -5.37 15.13
C GLY A 562 25.95 -5.58 15.34
N PRO A 563 25.46 -5.50 16.59
CA PRO A 563 24.06 -5.71 16.89
C PRO A 563 23.18 -4.56 16.38
N VAL A 564 21.99 -4.90 15.87
CA VAL A 564 20.96 -3.95 15.43
C VAL A 564 19.56 -4.46 15.77
N ILE A 565 18.60 -3.55 15.75
CA ILE A 565 17.19 -3.82 16.00
C ILE A 565 16.45 -3.47 14.70
N ALA A 566 15.76 -4.42 14.10
CA ALA A 566 14.86 -4.13 12.99
C ALA A 566 13.40 -4.08 13.48
N GLY A 567 12.57 -3.27 12.82
CA GLY A 567 11.17 -3.20 13.18
C GLY A 567 10.35 -2.34 12.23
N VAL A 568 9.04 -2.31 12.46
CA VAL A 568 8.10 -1.46 11.73
C VAL A 568 7.47 -0.45 12.69
N ILE A 569 7.59 0.84 12.35
CA ILE A 569 7.01 1.93 13.14
C ILE A 569 5.85 2.58 12.38
N GLY A 570 4.80 2.92 13.13
CA GLY A 570 3.70 3.80 12.70
C GLY A 570 2.48 3.06 12.16
N ALA A 571 1.42 3.02 12.97
CA ALA A 571 0.18 2.28 12.68
C ALA A 571 -0.61 2.77 11.45
N HIS A 572 -0.31 3.95 10.90
CA HIS A 572 -0.98 4.53 9.74
C HIS A 572 -0.09 4.79 8.52
N LYS A 573 1.22 4.54 8.64
CA LYS A 573 2.20 4.55 7.55
C LYS A 573 3.38 3.68 8.00
N PRO A 574 3.30 2.35 7.84
CA PRO A 574 4.30 1.42 8.37
C PRO A 574 5.61 1.61 7.62
N GLN A 575 6.64 2.04 8.36
CA GLN A 575 8.01 2.17 7.84
C GLN A 575 8.89 1.10 8.48
N TYR A 576 9.44 0.19 7.66
CA TYR A 576 10.52 -0.70 8.10
C TYR A 576 11.83 0.08 8.18
N ASP A 577 12.61 -0.16 9.24
CA ASP A 577 13.86 0.54 9.50
C ASP A 577 14.75 -0.29 10.46
N ILE A 578 16.00 0.15 10.63
CA ILE A 578 16.93 -0.44 11.61
C ILE A 578 17.55 0.61 12.54
N TRP A 579 17.65 0.27 13.82
CA TRP A 579 18.25 1.11 14.87
C TRP A 579 19.37 0.37 15.60
N GLY A 580 20.26 1.13 16.22
CA GLY A 580 21.31 0.61 17.10
C GLY A 580 22.59 1.41 17.02
N ASN A 581 23.48 1.18 17.99
CA ASN A 581 24.80 1.80 18.01
C ASN A 581 25.59 1.51 16.70
N SER A 582 25.47 0.31 16.16
CA SER A 582 26.17 -0.14 14.94
C SER A 582 25.75 0.65 13.70
N VAL A 583 24.47 1.02 13.59
CA VAL A 583 23.93 1.89 12.52
C VAL A 583 24.49 3.30 12.65
N ASN A 584 24.48 3.85 13.87
CA ASN A 584 25.02 5.19 14.15
C ASN A 584 26.52 5.26 13.85
N VAL A 585 27.30 4.22 14.18
CA VAL A 585 28.73 4.16 13.87
C VAL A 585 28.97 4.05 12.37
N ALA A 586 28.22 3.23 11.62
CA ALA A 586 28.31 3.16 10.16
C ALA A 586 28.05 4.53 9.49
N SER A 587 27.00 5.24 9.92
CA SER A 587 26.68 6.60 9.46
C SER A 587 27.82 7.59 9.75
N ARG A 588 28.53 7.46 10.87
CA ARG A 588 29.70 8.30 11.19
C ARG A 588 30.95 7.90 10.40
N MET A 589 31.10 6.63 10.02
CA MET A 589 32.17 6.20 9.11
C MET A 589 31.99 6.81 7.71
N ASP A 590 30.75 6.94 7.22
CA ASP A 590 30.47 7.75 6.02
C ASP A 590 30.73 9.23 6.30
N SER A 591 30.08 9.83 7.30
CA SER A 591 30.13 11.30 7.48
C SER A 591 31.54 11.86 7.73
N THR A 592 32.47 11.04 8.22
CA THR A 592 33.89 11.39 8.42
C THR A 592 34.82 10.85 7.33
N GLY A 593 34.31 10.07 6.38
CA GLY A 593 35.05 9.36 5.36
C GLY A 593 35.70 10.25 4.29
N VAL A 594 36.54 9.63 3.46
CA VAL A 594 37.22 10.26 2.34
C VAL A 594 36.56 9.79 1.04
N LEU A 595 36.52 10.67 0.03
CA LEU A 595 36.02 10.32 -1.31
C LEU A 595 36.83 9.16 -1.92
N ASP A 596 36.15 8.32 -2.69
CA ASP A 596 36.74 7.17 -3.40
C ASP A 596 37.39 6.11 -2.48
N LYS A 597 36.91 6.03 -1.24
CA LYS A 597 37.34 5.06 -0.22
C LYS A 597 36.18 4.48 0.59
N ILE A 598 36.36 3.22 0.97
CA ILE A 598 35.51 2.49 1.91
C ILE A 598 36.18 2.52 3.29
N GLN A 599 35.51 3.11 4.28
CA GLN A 599 35.99 3.23 5.65
C GLN A 599 35.28 2.25 6.59
N VAL A 600 36.07 1.62 7.47
CA VAL A 600 35.62 0.68 8.51
C VAL A 600 36.20 1.03 9.88
N THR A 601 35.51 0.56 10.93
CA THR A 601 36.04 0.52 12.31
C THR A 601 37.11 -0.56 12.48
N GLU A 602 37.90 -0.46 13.55
CA GLU A 602 38.90 -1.47 13.95
C GLU A 602 38.34 -2.90 14.00
N GLU A 603 37.24 -3.11 14.73
CA GLU A 603 36.53 -4.41 14.83
C GLU A 603 36.11 -4.93 13.45
N THR A 604 35.52 -4.07 12.62
CA THR A 604 35.10 -4.45 11.26
C THR A 604 36.30 -4.74 10.36
N SER A 605 37.44 -4.05 10.54
CA SER A 605 38.64 -4.26 9.74
C SER A 605 39.24 -5.67 9.93
N GLN A 606 39.19 -6.22 11.14
CA GLN A 606 39.63 -7.59 11.45
C GLN A 606 38.76 -8.62 10.72
N MET A 607 37.44 -8.37 10.63
CA MET A 607 36.54 -9.24 9.88
C MET A 607 36.75 -9.13 8.36
N VAL A 608 37.02 -7.92 7.85
CA VAL A 608 37.35 -7.67 6.44
C VAL A 608 38.66 -8.37 6.03
N GLN A 609 39.69 -8.34 6.87
CA GLN A 609 40.90 -9.16 6.71
C GLN A 609 40.58 -10.65 6.67
N THR A 610 39.77 -11.14 7.62
CA THR A 610 39.39 -12.56 7.74
C THR A 610 38.65 -13.07 6.51
N VAL A 611 37.81 -12.25 5.86
CA VAL A 611 37.13 -12.62 4.61
C VAL A 611 37.97 -12.44 3.34
N GLY A 612 39.21 -11.95 3.45
CA GLY A 612 40.22 -11.97 2.39
C GLY A 612 40.60 -10.61 1.78
N TYR A 613 40.19 -9.48 2.36
CA TYR A 613 40.51 -8.15 1.83
C TYR A 613 41.57 -7.44 2.66
N GLY A 614 42.59 -6.88 1.99
CA GLY A 614 43.57 -6.00 2.64
C GLY A 614 42.93 -4.72 3.19
N VAL A 615 43.49 -4.18 4.28
CA VAL A 615 43.06 -2.91 4.87
C VAL A 615 44.27 -2.05 5.23
N THR A 616 44.10 -0.72 5.17
CA THR A 616 45.13 0.26 5.49
C THR A 616 44.67 1.11 6.69
N LEU A 617 45.52 1.28 7.70
CA LEU A 617 45.21 2.12 8.86
C LEU A 617 45.04 3.60 8.42
N ARG A 618 43.87 4.18 8.67
CA ARG A 618 43.64 5.64 8.53
C ARG A 618 44.15 6.38 9.76
N GLY A 619 44.05 5.76 10.93
CA GLY A 619 44.37 6.35 12.23
C GLY A 619 43.12 6.69 13.03
N LYS A 620 43.26 7.55 14.04
CA LYS A 620 42.18 7.95 14.93
C LYS A 620 41.28 9.02 14.32
N VAL A 621 39.97 8.84 14.46
CA VAL A 621 38.93 9.80 14.04
C VAL A 621 37.99 10.05 15.21
N ASN A 622 37.70 11.32 15.51
CA ASN A 622 36.74 11.68 16.56
C ASN A 622 35.30 11.48 16.08
N VAL A 623 34.55 10.62 16.76
CA VAL A 623 33.18 10.22 16.43
C VAL A 623 32.23 10.71 17.52
N LYS A 624 31.24 11.53 17.10
CA LYS A 624 30.19 12.10 17.99
C LYS A 624 29.50 10.99 18.79
N GLY A 625 29.66 11.00 20.11
CA GLY A 625 29.09 10.01 21.04
C GLY A 625 29.99 8.81 21.35
N LYS A 626 31.19 8.71 20.77
CA LYS A 626 32.19 7.66 21.07
C LYS A 626 33.58 8.21 21.44
N GLY A 627 33.93 9.42 21.00
CA GLY A 627 35.29 9.94 21.14
C GLY A 627 36.19 9.45 20.00
N GLU A 628 37.49 9.33 20.24
CA GLU A 628 38.42 8.81 19.23
C GLU A 628 38.21 7.31 18.99
N LEU A 629 37.96 6.93 17.73
CA LEU A 629 37.98 5.53 17.28
C LEU A 629 39.12 5.33 16.28
N THR A 630 39.82 4.19 16.36
CA THR A 630 40.73 3.75 15.30
C THR A 630 39.91 3.36 14.07
N THR A 631 40.32 3.84 12.90
CA THR A 631 39.64 3.61 11.63
C THR A 631 40.62 3.13 10.56
N TYR A 632 40.10 2.35 9.62
CA TYR A 632 40.85 1.73 8.53
C TYR A 632 40.11 1.96 7.21
N PHE A 633 40.84 1.99 6.11
CA PHE A 633 40.29 1.90 4.76
C PHE A 633 40.40 0.47 4.24
N VAL A 634 39.42 0.02 3.45
CA VAL A 634 39.50 -1.25 2.72
C VAL A 634 40.24 -1.04 1.41
N ASN A 635 41.19 -1.92 1.10
CA ASN A 635 42.00 -1.83 -0.11
C ASN A 635 41.21 -2.45 -1.28
N THR A 636 40.90 -1.61 -2.26
CA THR A 636 40.08 -1.94 -3.45
C THR A 636 40.85 -2.70 -4.53
N ASP A 637 42.16 -2.86 -4.37
CA ASP A 637 43.10 -3.10 -5.47
C ASP A 637 43.19 -4.57 -5.91
N HIS A 638 42.27 -5.43 -5.44
CA HIS A 638 42.04 -6.79 -5.96
C HIS A 638 41.30 -6.78 -7.31
N THR A 639 41.76 -5.95 -8.24
CA THR A 639 41.25 -5.83 -9.61
C THR A 639 41.58 -7.05 -10.48
N THR A 640 42.51 -7.91 -10.04
CA THR A 640 42.97 -9.12 -10.74
C THR A 640 41.90 -10.18 -11.02
N GLY A 641 40.69 -10.07 -10.44
CA GLY A 641 39.54 -10.92 -10.77
C GLY A 641 38.44 -10.27 -11.63
N TRP A 642 38.43 -8.93 -11.77
CA TRP A 642 37.23 -8.22 -12.23
C TRP A 642 37.02 -8.22 -13.75
N SER A 643 38.08 -8.38 -14.55
CA SER A 643 37.99 -8.44 -16.02
C SER A 643 37.10 -9.58 -16.53
N TYR A 644 36.95 -10.68 -15.80
CA TYR A 644 36.07 -11.79 -16.17
C TYR A 644 34.58 -11.52 -15.89
N VAL A 645 34.27 -10.73 -14.85
CA VAL A 645 32.88 -10.52 -14.39
C VAL A 645 32.10 -9.61 -15.34
N LEU A 646 32.76 -8.65 -15.97
CA LEU A 646 32.14 -7.76 -16.96
C LEU A 646 32.01 -8.41 -18.35
N THR A 647 32.81 -9.43 -18.68
CA THR A 647 32.75 -10.12 -19.98
C THR A 647 31.86 -11.35 -20.00
N ALA A 648 31.65 -12.03 -18.86
CA ALA A 648 30.83 -13.25 -18.80
C ALA A 648 29.36 -13.00 -19.19
N GLY A 649 28.81 -11.82 -18.87
CA GLY A 649 27.44 -11.44 -19.21
C GLY A 649 27.15 -11.21 -20.70
N ALA A 650 28.14 -11.37 -21.59
CA ALA A 650 28.00 -11.17 -23.03
C ALA A 650 28.05 -12.49 -23.84
N ARG A 651 27.90 -13.65 -23.19
CA ARG A 651 27.95 -14.99 -23.84
C ARG A 651 26.92 -16.02 -23.36
N GLU A 652 25.99 -15.64 -22.48
CA GLU A 652 24.83 -16.47 -22.11
C GLU A 652 23.53 -15.68 -22.28
N ILE A 653 23.24 -15.34 -23.55
CA ILE A 653 21.93 -15.02 -24.12
C ILE A 653 21.85 -15.79 -25.45
#